data_AF-A0A091C2L1-F1
#
_entry.id   AF-A0A091C2L1-F1
#
_cell.length_a   1.000
_cell.length_b   1.000
_cell.length_c   1.000
_cell.angle_alpha   90.00
_cell.angle_beta   90.00
_cell.angle_gamma   90.00
#
_symmetry.space_group_name_H-M   'P 1'
#
loop_
_entity.id
_entity.type
_entity.pdbx_description
1 polymer ?
#
loop_
_entity_poly.entity_id
_entity_poly.type
_entity_poly.pdbx_seq_one_letter_code
_entity_poly.pdbx_strand_id
1 'polypeptide(L)'
;MKTPTLPNPIPKAAAWLTAILAPLLAATALAAAPDPNPAAGALPPATTPQAVAERIAAARDRVLPVVVSILTVREDYQQGDSVLSVSSGSGTVISPQGHIATNAHVTRNGRSFRVVFADGRELPAKLVGTDTLSDLAVLQALPPTSETFAHAEFATTLDLQPGETVLAMGAPWGLSNSMSAGVVNNPRRLLVSLFDDEADYEDRLGTDEPTGRYYAWIQHDAAIAPGNSGGPLVDLDGRIVGVNTRGMIFGGDLAFAIPGPDAAEVVRTLIASGEVRRTTLGFRLRSLKGTGQREGVLVNAIERGSVAEAAGLRAGDRILSLDGAAVSAPQPVDVPALQRRIAELPPARDVVLGIDRDGRRLELRLRARPQPRDRGRDSAFAPFGVSLSELTEAMGRRRGLDADKGLLVTGVRPGGPAAIARPALAAGDLIRRVDGREVASVAELQAAAEAARGDNRALVLEFQRDSERRLALLRPVWGDRVRTPSPEIAKAWAGVEVQPVTASLARELKLPGAGFRITRLYPGSPLAAAGARVGDLLTALDGEPLTVPNETSADAFHQRVRDQAIGAQVEFAALRDGQPQRFAATLGESPVNTSGLRTLALGRLRAQLRELGFYDRAARRLPADQAGVVVDGVEPGGPAGLAHLAGGDVIVAVGGRVVRDLDSLVAAVDAALAEGNGSVIPLQVIRGQETRVLYLERYWLTEAP
;
A
#
# COMPACT_ATOMS: atom_id res chain seq x y z
N MET A 1 39.80 0.64 -23.77
CA MET A 1 41.27 0.72 -23.60
C MET A 1 41.60 0.31 -22.16
N LYS A 2 42.58 -0.59 -21.96
CA LYS A 2 43.23 -0.95 -20.67
C LYS A 2 42.36 -1.30 -19.46
N THR A 3 42.01 -2.58 -19.35
CA THR A 3 42.06 -3.32 -18.08
C THR A 3 43.52 -3.49 -17.60
N PRO A 4 43.78 -3.63 -16.29
CA PRO A 4 45.04 -4.17 -15.79
C PRO A 4 44.94 -5.69 -15.53
N THR A 5 45.93 -6.44 -16.01
CA THR A 5 46.17 -7.86 -15.73
C THR A 5 47.55 -8.04 -15.09
N LEU A 6 47.81 -9.24 -14.53
CA LEU A 6 49.09 -9.96 -14.27
C LEU A 6 49.10 -10.60 -12.84
N PRO A 7 49.82 -11.71 -12.59
CA PRO A 7 49.87 -12.96 -13.37
C PRO A 7 49.82 -14.28 -12.51
N ASN A 8 49.74 -15.42 -13.22
CA ASN A 8 49.80 -16.84 -12.78
C ASN A 8 51.27 -17.34 -12.52
N PRO A 9 51.60 -18.64 -12.21
CA PRO A 9 50.83 -19.79 -11.65
C PRO A 9 51.56 -20.76 -10.64
N ILE A 10 50.75 -21.55 -9.91
CA ILE A 10 50.81 -23.01 -9.53
C ILE A 10 52.02 -23.88 -10.02
N PRO A 11 52.68 -24.74 -9.18
CA PRO A 11 52.29 -26.18 -8.97
C PRO A 11 52.70 -26.82 -7.59
N LYS A 12 52.38 -28.07 -7.19
CA LYS A 12 51.33 -29.10 -7.43
C LYS A 12 51.60 -30.26 -6.41
N ALA A 13 50.58 -30.96 -5.88
CA ALA A 13 50.67 -32.37 -5.49
C ALA A 13 49.27 -33.02 -5.33
N ALA A 14 49.08 -34.21 -5.88
CA ALA A 14 47.84 -35.01 -5.86
C ALA A 14 48.03 -36.22 -4.91
N ALA A 15 47.09 -36.56 -4.03
CA ALA A 15 45.90 -37.41 -4.23
C ALA A 15 46.19 -38.91 -4.49
N TRP A 16 45.62 -39.79 -3.64
CA TRP A 16 45.40 -41.23 -3.89
C TRP A 16 44.07 -41.68 -3.26
N LEU A 17 43.34 -42.55 -3.96
CA LEU A 17 42.18 -43.32 -3.49
C LEU A 17 42.68 -44.54 -2.64
N THR A 18 41.90 -45.37 -1.92
CA THR A 18 40.66 -46.12 -2.24
C THR A 18 39.91 -46.61 -0.97
N ALA A 19 38.74 -47.23 -1.13
CA ALA A 19 37.80 -47.61 -0.04
C ALA A 19 37.47 -49.13 0.01
N ILE A 20 36.51 -49.52 0.88
CA ILE A 20 35.84 -50.86 1.02
C ILE A 20 36.70 -51.90 1.81
N LEU A 21 36.23 -52.80 2.70
CA LEU A 21 34.87 -53.32 3.06
C LEU A 21 34.61 -53.31 4.61
N ALA A 22 34.04 -54.39 5.18
CA ALA A 22 33.62 -54.64 6.57
C ALA A 22 33.61 -56.19 6.85
N PRO A 23 32.94 -56.76 7.89
CA PRO A 23 33.13 -56.66 9.35
C PRO A 23 33.34 -58.05 10.04
N LEU A 24 33.69 -58.13 11.35
CA LEU A 24 33.40 -59.33 12.18
C LEU A 24 33.40 -59.10 13.72
N LEU A 25 32.79 -60.03 14.46
CA LEU A 25 32.38 -59.97 15.88
C LEU A 25 33.40 -60.51 16.92
N ALA A 26 33.04 -60.34 18.21
CA ALA A 26 33.45 -61.10 19.43
C ALA A 26 34.78 -60.68 20.11
N ALA A 27 34.96 -60.75 21.45
CA ALA A 27 34.05 -61.09 22.56
C ALA A 27 34.53 -60.51 23.92
N THR A 28 33.57 -60.37 24.85
CA THR A 28 33.68 -60.43 26.33
C THR A 28 34.97 -60.03 27.07
N ALA A 29 34.84 -59.09 28.01
CA ALA A 29 35.49 -59.17 29.32
C ALA A 29 34.51 -58.71 30.41
N LEU A 30 34.26 -59.56 31.40
CA LEU A 30 33.34 -59.31 32.51
C LEU A 30 34.14 -58.75 33.71
N ALA A 31 33.78 -57.56 34.21
CA ALA A 31 34.31 -57.02 35.45
C ALA A 31 33.17 -56.37 36.25
N ALA A 32 32.71 -57.05 37.30
CA ALA A 32 31.70 -56.53 38.20
C ALA A 32 32.36 -55.63 39.27
N ALA A 33 31.78 -54.46 39.49
CA ALA A 33 32.08 -53.53 40.58
C ALA A 33 30.75 -52.85 41.02
N PRO A 34 30.65 -52.36 42.26
CA PRO A 34 29.48 -52.64 43.11
C PRO A 34 28.35 -51.61 43.01
N ASP A 35 27.16 -52.02 43.46
CA ASP A 35 25.97 -51.16 43.62
C ASP A 35 26.22 -49.96 44.56
N PRO A 36 25.92 -48.73 44.11
CA PRO A 36 25.61 -47.61 44.99
C PRO A 36 24.09 -47.46 45.16
N ASN A 37 23.63 -47.58 46.39
CA ASN A 37 22.26 -47.24 46.80
C ASN A 37 22.06 -45.69 46.85
N PRO A 38 20.86 -45.18 47.17
CA PRO A 38 19.77 -44.80 46.27
C PRO A 38 19.67 -43.26 46.07
N ALA A 39 18.51 -42.81 45.55
CA ALA A 39 18.07 -41.41 45.51
C ALA A 39 18.75 -40.47 44.50
N ALA A 40 18.89 -40.93 43.26
CA ALA A 40 18.68 -40.01 42.14
C ALA A 40 17.18 -39.62 42.14
N GLY A 41 16.86 -38.36 42.44
CA GLY A 41 15.51 -37.85 42.28
C GLY A 41 15.08 -38.04 40.82
N ALA A 42 13.91 -38.64 40.60
CA ALA A 42 13.43 -38.90 39.25
C ALA A 42 13.37 -37.58 38.47
N LEU A 43 14.08 -37.52 37.34
CA LEU A 43 13.87 -36.47 36.36
C LEU A 43 12.37 -36.44 36.02
N PRO A 44 11.72 -35.27 35.98
CA PRO A 44 10.30 -35.19 35.63
C PRO A 44 10.08 -35.90 34.29
N PRO A 45 9.00 -36.68 34.15
CA PRO A 45 8.78 -37.48 32.96
C PRO A 45 8.76 -36.57 31.73
N ALA A 46 9.64 -36.85 30.77
CA ALA A 46 9.70 -36.10 29.52
C ALA A 46 8.33 -36.16 28.83
N THR A 47 7.73 -35.00 28.59
CA THR A 47 6.48 -34.90 27.83
C THR A 47 6.64 -35.58 26.47
N THR A 48 5.78 -36.56 26.19
CA THR A 48 5.85 -37.29 24.92
C THR A 48 5.52 -36.35 23.75
N PRO A 49 6.08 -36.58 22.55
CA PRO A 49 5.72 -35.79 21.36
C PRO A 49 4.21 -35.77 21.09
N GLN A 50 3.51 -36.86 21.43
CA GLN A 50 2.06 -36.96 21.36
C GLN A 50 1.35 -35.97 22.32
N ALA A 51 1.76 -35.90 23.59
CA ALA A 51 1.17 -34.96 24.55
C ALA A 51 1.38 -33.50 24.14
N VAL A 52 2.51 -33.17 23.50
CA VAL A 52 2.74 -31.84 22.91
C VAL A 52 1.80 -31.59 21.73
N ALA A 53 1.65 -32.56 20.83
CA ALA A 53 0.73 -32.45 19.69
C ALA A 53 -0.75 -32.29 20.12
N GLU A 54 -1.17 -32.98 21.18
CA GLU A 54 -2.51 -32.87 21.78
C GLU A 54 -2.74 -31.46 22.37
N ARG A 55 -1.75 -30.88 23.06
CA ARG A 55 -1.84 -29.48 23.55
C ARG A 55 -1.86 -28.47 22.40
N ILE A 56 -1.07 -28.67 21.35
CA ILE A 56 -1.10 -27.82 20.14
C ILE A 56 -2.50 -27.87 19.50
N ALA A 57 -3.10 -29.05 19.38
CA ALA A 57 -4.45 -29.20 18.84
C ALA A 57 -5.50 -28.49 19.72
N ALA A 58 -5.42 -28.61 21.05
CA ALA A 58 -6.32 -27.93 21.97
C ALA A 58 -6.20 -26.40 21.89
N ALA A 59 -4.99 -25.85 21.83
CA ALA A 59 -4.76 -24.41 21.67
C ALA A 59 -5.25 -23.90 20.30
N ARG A 60 -5.01 -24.66 19.23
CA ARG A 60 -5.56 -24.40 17.88
C ARG A 60 -7.08 -24.33 17.92
N ASP A 61 -7.75 -25.36 18.43
CA ASP A 61 -9.21 -25.48 18.38
C ASP A 61 -9.91 -24.44 19.27
N ARG A 62 -9.21 -23.94 20.30
CA ARG A 62 -9.68 -22.84 21.16
C ARG A 62 -9.57 -21.46 20.50
N VAL A 63 -8.46 -21.16 19.82
CA VAL A 63 -8.15 -19.78 19.37
C VAL A 63 -8.35 -19.57 17.87
N LEU A 64 -8.03 -20.56 17.02
CA LEU A 64 -8.10 -20.40 15.57
C LEU A 64 -9.51 -19.99 15.06
N PRO A 65 -10.64 -20.45 15.63
CA PRO A 65 -11.98 -20.01 15.23
C PRO A 65 -12.30 -18.53 15.48
N VAL A 66 -11.55 -17.85 16.37
CA VAL A 66 -11.75 -16.43 16.72
C VAL A 66 -10.67 -15.52 16.11
N VAL A 67 -9.79 -16.08 15.28
CA VAL A 67 -8.89 -15.32 14.40
C VAL A 67 -9.65 -14.95 13.12
N VAL A 68 -9.51 -13.70 12.71
CA VAL A 68 -10.26 -13.12 11.59
C VAL A 68 -9.33 -12.49 10.56
N SER A 69 -9.72 -12.52 9.29
CA SER A 69 -9.07 -11.72 8.24
C SER A 69 -9.64 -10.31 8.27
N ILE A 70 -8.78 -9.31 8.15
CA ILE A 70 -9.16 -7.91 8.02
C ILE A 70 -8.83 -7.48 6.59
N LEU A 71 -9.84 -7.03 5.85
CA LEU A 71 -9.71 -6.40 4.55
C LEU A 71 -9.92 -4.89 4.75
N THR A 72 -8.86 -4.12 4.52
CA THR A 72 -8.85 -2.66 4.66
C THR A 72 -8.83 -2.02 3.28
N VAL A 73 -9.82 -1.20 2.95
CA VAL A 73 -9.71 -0.24 1.85
C VAL A 73 -8.95 0.97 2.37
N ARG A 74 -7.71 1.15 1.90
CA ARG A 74 -6.81 2.24 2.31
C ARG A 74 -6.89 3.40 1.33
N GLU A 75 -6.95 4.63 1.84
CA GLU A 75 -6.84 5.87 1.07
C GLU A 75 -5.46 6.50 1.30
N ASP A 76 -4.49 6.11 0.47
CA ASP A 76 -3.15 6.67 0.49
C ASP A 76 -3.04 7.86 -0.48
N TYR A 77 -2.10 8.78 -0.25
CA TYR A 77 -1.99 10.01 -1.04
C TYR A 77 -0.64 10.05 -1.77
N GLN A 78 -0.68 10.04 -3.11
CA GLN A 78 0.50 9.93 -3.95
C GLN A 78 0.43 10.92 -5.11
N GLN A 79 1.54 11.63 -5.36
CA GLN A 79 1.70 12.54 -6.50
C GLN A 79 0.51 13.49 -6.74
N GLY A 80 -0.08 14.07 -5.69
CA GLY A 80 -1.17 15.02 -5.86
C GLY A 80 -2.59 14.44 -5.95
N ASP A 81 -2.71 13.11 -5.95
CA ASP A 81 -3.98 12.39 -5.98
C ASP A 81 -4.16 11.53 -4.73
N SER A 82 -5.42 11.19 -4.48
CA SER A 82 -5.81 10.16 -3.54
C SER A 82 -5.91 8.84 -4.29
N VAL A 83 -5.31 7.78 -3.76
CA VAL A 83 -5.23 6.45 -4.36
C VAL A 83 -5.76 5.43 -3.38
N LEU A 84 -6.91 4.84 -3.72
CA LEU A 84 -7.50 3.75 -2.98
C LEU A 84 -6.81 2.43 -3.33
N SER A 85 -6.36 1.70 -2.31
CA SER A 85 -5.77 0.36 -2.43
C SER A 85 -6.46 -0.61 -1.46
N VAL A 86 -6.36 -1.91 -1.73
CA VAL A 86 -6.82 -2.95 -0.81
C VAL A 86 -5.62 -3.54 -0.09
N SER A 87 -5.72 -3.63 1.23
CA SER A 87 -4.73 -4.26 2.11
C SER A 87 -5.40 -5.35 2.94
N SER A 88 -4.62 -6.37 3.33
CA SER A 88 -5.09 -7.48 4.17
C SER A 88 -4.15 -7.68 5.36
N GLY A 89 -4.73 -7.96 6.52
CA GLY A 89 -4.05 -8.40 7.72
C GLY A 89 -4.93 -9.35 8.53
N SER A 90 -4.50 -9.70 9.73
CA SER A 90 -5.23 -10.54 10.67
C SER A 90 -5.69 -9.76 11.90
N GLY A 91 -6.65 -10.29 12.62
CA GLY A 91 -7.03 -9.84 13.95
C GLY A 91 -7.51 -10.99 14.83
N THR A 92 -7.71 -10.72 16.11
CA THR A 92 -8.30 -11.68 17.05
C THR A 92 -9.51 -11.05 17.74
N VAL A 93 -10.65 -11.75 17.78
CA VAL A 93 -11.79 -11.31 18.60
C VAL A 93 -11.44 -11.50 20.07
N ILE A 94 -11.51 -10.41 20.85
CA ILE A 94 -11.06 -10.36 22.26
C ILE A 94 -12.16 -9.94 23.24
N SER A 95 -13.41 -9.91 22.79
CA SER A 95 -14.57 -9.63 23.66
C SER A 95 -15.87 -10.22 23.10
N PRO A 96 -16.87 -10.51 23.96
CA PRO A 96 -18.18 -10.99 23.51
C PRO A 96 -18.94 -9.97 22.65
N GLN A 97 -18.59 -8.69 22.68
CA GLN A 97 -19.20 -7.65 21.85
C GLN A 97 -18.65 -7.60 20.41
N GLY A 98 -17.58 -8.34 20.10
CA GLY A 98 -16.98 -8.32 18.75
C GLY A 98 -15.90 -7.24 18.55
N HIS A 99 -15.28 -6.75 19.63
CA HIS A 99 -14.00 -6.02 19.51
C HIS A 99 -12.89 -6.96 19.05
N ILE A 100 -12.12 -6.51 18.07
CA ILE A 100 -11.04 -7.24 17.41
C ILE A 100 -9.74 -6.46 17.61
N ALA A 101 -8.74 -7.09 18.23
CA ALA A 101 -7.39 -6.55 18.32
C ALA A 101 -6.61 -6.88 17.04
N THR A 102 -5.83 -5.91 16.55
CA THR A 102 -4.95 -6.02 15.39
C THR A 102 -3.80 -4.99 15.50
N ASN A 103 -2.92 -4.89 14.50
CA ASN A 103 -1.91 -3.85 14.45
C ASN A 103 -2.45 -2.51 13.93
N ALA A 104 -1.86 -1.40 14.37
CA ALA A 104 -2.18 -0.07 13.85
C ALA A 104 -1.93 0.01 12.33
N HIS A 105 -0.81 -0.54 11.85
CA HIS A 105 -0.46 -0.51 10.42
C HIS A 105 -1.43 -1.28 9.51
N VAL A 106 -2.17 -2.28 10.02
CA VAL A 106 -3.25 -2.98 9.28
C VAL A 106 -4.45 -2.05 9.07
N THR A 107 -4.65 -1.10 9.99
CA THR A 107 -5.73 -0.10 9.95
C THR A 107 -5.33 1.25 9.33
N ARG A 108 -4.04 1.46 9.03
CA ARG A 108 -3.49 2.74 8.57
C ARG A 108 -4.17 3.22 7.30
N ASN A 109 -4.62 4.47 7.31
CA ASN A 109 -5.37 5.12 6.22
C ASN A 109 -6.63 4.35 5.80
N GLY A 110 -7.16 3.47 6.66
CA GLY A 110 -8.35 2.68 6.36
C GLY A 110 -9.61 3.54 6.30
N ARG A 111 -10.21 3.62 5.12
CA ARG A 111 -11.49 4.27 4.83
C ARG A 111 -12.67 3.35 5.22
N SER A 112 -12.55 2.06 4.93
CA SER A 112 -13.52 1.05 5.34
C SER A 112 -12.84 -0.29 5.65
N PHE A 113 -13.44 -1.03 6.58
CA PHE A 113 -12.94 -2.32 7.06
C PHE A 113 -14.01 -3.39 6.89
N ARG A 114 -13.62 -4.54 6.37
CA ARG A 114 -14.44 -5.75 6.33
C ARG A 114 -13.69 -6.89 7.00
N VAL A 115 -14.38 -7.61 7.88
CA VAL A 115 -13.83 -8.69 8.69
C VAL A 115 -14.42 -10.00 8.20
N VAL A 116 -13.55 -10.95 7.83
CA VAL A 116 -13.93 -12.31 7.43
C VAL A 116 -13.62 -13.26 8.59
N PHE A 117 -14.65 -13.93 9.09
CA PHE A 117 -14.57 -14.88 10.19
C PHE A 117 -14.19 -16.29 9.69
N ALA A 118 -13.71 -17.14 10.60
CA ALA A 118 -13.29 -18.51 10.29
C ALA A 118 -14.43 -19.40 9.73
N ASP A 119 -15.70 -19.02 9.95
CA ASP A 119 -16.90 -19.67 9.41
C ASP A 119 -17.31 -19.14 8.01
N GLY A 120 -16.53 -18.20 7.44
CA GLY A 120 -16.80 -17.57 6.15
C GLY A 120 -17.79 -16.41 6.19
N ARG A 121 -18.32 -16.02 7.35
CA ARG A 121 -19.13 -14.79 7.46
C ARG A 121 -18.26 -13.56 7.25
N GLU A 122 -18.78 -12.61 6.47
CA GLU A 122 -18.17 -11.29 6.30
C GLU A 122 -19.03 -10.23 6.98
N LEU A 123 -18.44 -9.44 7.89
CA LEU A 123 -19.11 -8.31 8.54
C LEU A 123 -18.35 -7.01 8.25
N PRO A 124 -19.05 -5.87 8.05
CA PRO A 124 -18.40 -4.56 8.11
C PRO A 124 -17.87 -4.31 9.53
N ALA A 125 -16.83 -3.50 9.64
CA ALA A 125 -16.28 -3.09 10.93
C ALA A 125 -15.92 -1.60 10.95
N LYS A 126 -16.02 -0.99 12.14
CA LYS A 126 -15.55 0.37 12.40
C LYS A 126 -14.25 0.34 13.20
N LEU A 127 -13.38 1.32 12.95
CA LEU A 127 -12.24 1.59 13.84
C LEU A 127 -12.77 2.18 15.15
N VAL A 128 -12.44 1.55 16.27
CA VAL A 128 -12.73 2.07 17.63
C VAL A 128 -11.64 3.03 18.06
N GLY A 129 -10.39 2.65 17.79
CA GLY A 129 -9.22 3.45 18.10
C GLY A 129 -7.94 2.80 17.56
N THR A 130 -6.88 3.60 17.42
CA THR A 130 -5.57 3.17 16.96
C THR A 130 -4.48 3.89 17.74
N ASP A 131 -3.35 3.21 17.96
CA ASP A 131 -2.17 3.74 18.61
C ASP A 131 -0.92 3.31 17.84
N THR A 132 -0.43 4.21 16.98
CA THR A 132 0.72 3.94 16.09
C THR A 132 2.03 3.72 16.86
N LEU A 133 2.19 4.33 18.04
CA LEU A 133 3.40 4.19 18.85
C LEU A 133 3.54 2.81 19.49
N SER A 134 2.42 2.12 19.76
CA SER A 134 2.41 0.71 20.15
C SER A 134 2.24 -0.25 18.96
N ASP A 135 1.86 0.28 17.80
CA ASP A 135 1.40 -0.47 16.62
C ASP A 135 0.19 -1.38 16.92
N LEU A 136 -0.78 -0.88 17.68
CA LEU A 136 -2.03 -1.59 18.01
C LEU A 136 -3.27 -0.80 17.59
N ALA A 137 -4.31 -1.51 17.18
CA ALA A 137 -5.63 -0.96 16.89
C ALA A 137 -6.75 -1.91 17.31
N VAL A 138 -7.94 -1.33 17.52
CA VAL A 138 -9.16 -2.07 17.82
C VAL A 138 -10.21 -1.76 16.76
N LEU A 139 -10.69 -2.80 16.08
CA LEU A 139 -11.90 -2.76 15.26
C LEU A 139 -13.09 -3.27 16.05
N GLN A 140 -14.30 -2.86 15.68
CA GLN A 140 -15.56 -3.39 16.18
C GLN A 140 -16.37 -3.94 15.00
N ALA A 141 -16.65 -5.25 15.02
CA ALA A 141 -17.54 -5.88 14.03
C ALA A 141 -18.97 -5.33 14.15
N LEU A 142 -19.65 -5.16 13.02
CA LEU A 142 -21.00 -4.59 12.94
C LEU A 142 -21.96 -5.62 12.31
N PRO A 143 -22.44 -6.60 13.08
CA PRO A 143 -23.44 -7.55 12.59
C PRO A 143 -24.79 -6.85 12.35
N PRO A 144 -25.62 -7.34 11.40
CA PRO A 144 -26.93 -6.75 11.12
C PRO A 144 -27.93 -6.90 12.29
N THR A 145 -27.68 -7.88 13.17
CA THR A 145 -28.41 -8.11 14.41
C THR A 145 -27.42 -8.33 15.55
N SER A 146 -27.70 -7.80 16.74
CA SER A 146 -26.83 -7.98 17.91
C SER A 146 -26.61 -9.46 18.22
N GLU A 147 -25.35 -9.90 18.26
CA GLU A 147 -24.93 -11.27 18.59
C GLU A 147 -23.78 -11.26 19.62
N THR A 148 -23.50 -12.42 20.22
CA THR A 148 -22.38 -12.62 21.13
C THR A 148 -21.27 -13.38 20.42
N PHE A 149 -20.06 -12.82 20.38
CA PHE A 149 -18.93 -13.43 19.72
C PHE A 149 -18.12 -14.35 20.66
N ALA A 150 -17.68 -15.50 20.14
CA ALA A 150 -16.57 -16.23 20.73
C ALA A 150 -15.30 -15.35 20.68
N HIS A 151 -14.46 -15.45 21.71
CA HIS A 151 -13.27 -14.61 21.85
C HIS A 151 -12.14 -15.34 22.58
N ALA A 152 -10.92 -14.85 22.39
CA ALA A 152 -9.73 -15.29 23.11
C ALA A 152 -9.28 -14.22 24.14
N GLU A 153 -8.50 -14.65 25.13
CA GLU A 153 -8.03 -13.80 26.22
C GLU A 153 -6.52 -13.58 26.12
N PHE A 154 -6.07 -12.38 26.47
CA PHE A 154 -4.65 -12.09 26.66
C PHE A 154 -4.11 -12.74 27.93
N ALA A 155 -2.85 -13.18 27.89
CA ALA A 155 -2.11 -13.54 29.09
C ALA A 155 -1.99 -12.30 30.01
N THR A 156 -2.14 -12.52 31.33
CA THR A 156 -2.03 -11.47 32.35
C THR A 156 -0.58 -11.13 32.71
N THR A 157 0.34 -12.05 32.42
CA THR A 157 1.78 -11.93 32.65
C THR A 157 2.55 -12.35 31.39
N LEU A 158 3.83 -11.96 31.32
CA LEU A 158 4.76 -12.42 30.29
C LEU A 158 5.85 -13.25 30.96
N ASP A 159 5.55 -14.51 31.19
CA ASP A 159 6.38 -15.52 31.86
C ASP A 159 7.11 -16.46 30.88
N LEU A 160 6.99 -16.21 29.57
CA LEU A 160 7.63 -16.97 28.49
C LEU A 160 9.15 -17.16 28.67
N GLN A 161 9.61 -18.40 28.50
CA GLN A 161 11.03 -18.78 28.49
C GLN A 161 11.54 -19.16 27.09
N PRO A 162 12.82 -18.92 26.78
CA PRO A 162 13.42 -19.42 25.55
C PRO A 162 13.28 -20.94 25.41
N GLY A 163 12.81 -21.40 24.26
CA GLY A 163 12.52 -22.81 23.96
C GLY A 163 11.07 -23.24 24.19
N GLU A 164 10.22 -22.42 24.82
CA GLU A 164 8.80 -22.73 24.96
C GLU A 164 8.05 -22.61 23.63
N THR A 165 7.17 -23.58 23.36
CA THR A 165 6.39 -23.64 22.12
C THR A 165 5.31 -22.55 22.09
N VAL A 166 5.29 -21.80 20.98
CA VAL A 166 4.28 -20.79 20.68
C VAL A 166 3.67 -21.03 19.30
N LEU A 167 2.40 -20.68 19.16
CA LEU A 167 1.62 -20.82 17.94
C LEU A 167 1.31 -19.44 17.39
N ALA A 168 1.84 -19.12 16.20
CA ALA A 168 1.47 -17.90 15.50
C ALA A 168 0.29 -18.20 14.56
N MET A 169 -0.83 -17.50 14.76
CA MET A 169 -2.05 -17.68 13.98
C MET A 169 -2.37 -16.42 13.16
N GLY A 170 -3.06 -16.62 12.04
CA GLY A 170 -3.53 -15.54 11.17
C GLY A 170 -4.50 -16.04 10.10
N ALA A 171 -5.23 -15.16 9.45
CA ALA A 171 -6.15 -15.46 8.36
C ALA A 171 -5.84 -14.55 7.15
N PRO A 172 -4.76 -14.84 6.39
CA PRO A 172 -4.36 -13.99 5.27
C PRO A 172 -5.37 -14.06 4.12
N TRP A 173 -5.69 -12.90 3.52
CA TRP A 173 -6.55 -12.78 2.31
C TRP A 173 -7.98 -13.34 2.41
N GLY A 174 -8.48 -13.62 3.61
CA GLY A 174 -9.75 -14.36 3.79
C GLY A 174 -9.71 -15.82 3.33
N LEU A 175 -8.52 -16.35 3.02
CA LEU A 175 -8.32 -17.70 2.49
C LEU A 175 -7.76 -18.64 3.56
N SER A 176 -8.67 -19.22 4.35
CA SER A 176 -8.40 -20.22 5.40
C SER A 176 -7.51 -19.74 6.55
N ASN A 177 -7.96 -19.95 7.79
CA ASN A 177 -7.14 -19.68 8.96
C ASN A 177 -5.86 -20.54 8.95
N SER A 178 -4.72 -19.88 9.13
CA SER A 178 -3.38 -20.46 9.11
C SER A 178 -2.76 -20.44 10.52
N MET A 179 -1.91 -21.43 10.78
CA MET A 179 -1.17 -21.54 12.03
C MET A 179 0.22 -22.09 11.73
N SER A 180 1.25 -21.47 12.31
CA SER A 180 2.60 -22.01 12.39
C SER A 180 2.97 -22.25 13.85
N ALA A 181 3.74 -23.30 14.11
CA ALA A 181 4.32 -23.57 15.42
C ALA A 181 5.82 -23.26 15.37
N GLY A 182 6.35 -22.80 16.50
CA GLY A 182 7.78 -22.57 16.70
C GLY A 182 8.06 -22.40 18.19
N VAL A 183 9.20 -21.85 18.55
CA VAL A 183 9.59 -21.57 19.93
C VAL A 183 9.93 -20.10 20.14
N VAL A 184 9.79 -19.65 21.39
CA VAL A 184 10.34 -18.36 21.83
C VAL A 184 11.86 -18.44 21.75
N ASN A 185 12.51 -17.54 21.01
CA ASN A 185 13.97 -17.40 21.04
C ASN A 185 14.40 -16.38 22.10
N ASN A 186 13.61 -15.33 22.31
CA ASN A 186 13.84 -14.32 23.35
C ASN A 186 12.51 -13.62 23.71
N PRO A 187 12.05 -13.65 24.98
CA PRO A 187 10.78 -13.02 25.37
C PRO A 187 10.83 -11.48 25.42
N ARG A 188 12.02 -10.86 25.45
CA ARG A 188 12.23 -9.41 25.52
C ARG A 188 13.46 -9.00 24.69
N ARG A 189 13.24 -8.81 23.39
CA ARG A 189 14.25 -8.39 22.40
C ARG A 189 14.12 -6.90 22.06
N LEU A 190 15.19 -6.13 22.26
CA LEU A 190 15.29 -4.78 21.69
C LEU A 190 15.77 -4.88 20.23
N LEU A 191 15.14 -4.15 19.31
CA LEU A 191 15.42 -4.21 17.86
C LEU A 191 16.49 -3.19 17.41
N VAL A 192 17.63 -3.15 18.09
CA VAL A 192 18.77 -2.31 17.68
C VAL A 192 19.61 -3.03 16.63
N SER A 193 20.03 -2.32 15.59
CA SER A 193 21.06 -2.81 14.65
C SER A 193 22.40 -2.98 15.37
N LEU A 194 23.25 -3.89 14.88
CA LEU A 194 24.61 -4.08 15.41
C LEU A 194 25.53 -2.85 15.22
N PHE A 195 25.09 -1.85 14.45
CA PHE A 195 25.86 -0.66 14.08
C PHE A 195 25.22 0.67 14.52
N ASP A 196 24.07 0.64 15.20
CA ASP A 196 23.34 1.82 15.64
C ASP A 196 23.54 2.11 17.14
N ASP A 197 23.42 3.38 17.55
CA ASP A 197 23.38 3.76 18.96
C ASP A 197 21.99 3.45 19.56
N GLU A 198 21.97 2.96 20.80
CA GLU A 198 20.76 2.72 21.60
C GLU A 198 19.84 3.95 21.65
N ALA A 199 20.40 5.15 21.78
CA ALA A 199 19.64 6.38 21.93
C ALA A 199 19.05 6.93 20.62
N ASP A 200 19.49 6.39 19.47
CA ASP A 200 19.01 6.76 18.13
C ASP A 200 18.00 5.74 17.57
N TYR A 201 17.72 4.67 18.33
CA TYR A 201 16.73 3.62 18.02
C TYR A 201 15.35 4.21 17.63
N GLU A 202 14.91 5.26 18.31
CA GLU A 202 13.59 5.87 18.11
C GLU A 202 13.44 6.61 16.77
N ASP A 203 14.52 7.19 16.25
CA ASP A 203 14.48 8.02 15.04
C ASP A 203 14.47 7.17 13.75
N ARG A 204 14.85 5.89 13.84
CA ARG A 204 14.95 4.97 12.68
C ARG A 204 13.69 4.16 12.40
N LEU A 205 12.71 4.15 13.32
CA LEU A 205 11.45 3.38 13.17
C LEU A 205 10.46 3.97 12.14
N GLY A 206 10.82 5.07 11.50
CA GLY A 206 10.04 5.80 10.50
C GLY A 206 10.21 7.30 10.68
N THR A 207 10.47 8.04 9.60
CA THR A 207 10.75 9.49 9.68
C THR A 207 9.61 10.28 10.33
N ASP A 208 8.37 9.81 10.17
CA ASP A 208 7.14 10.50 10.61
C ASP A 208 6.14 9.58 11.32
N GLU A 209 6.46 8.30 11.55
CA GLU A 209 5.54 7.35 12.22
C GLU A 209 6.31 6.17 12.85
N PRO A 210 6.98 6.38 14.00
CA PRO A 210 7.75 5.31 14.67
C PRO A 210 6.82 4.27 15.32
N THR A 211 6.94 3.00 14.91
CA THR A 211 6.13 1.90 15.44
C THR A 211 6.83 1.09 16.54
N GLY A 212 6.11 0.76 17.61
CA GLY A 212 6.58 -0.10 18.71
C GLY A 212 7.71 0.51 19.55
N ARG A 213 7.64 1.82 19.80
CA ARG A 213 8.63 2.61 20.57
C ARG A 213 8.78 2.17 22.04
N TYR A 214 7.78 1.49 22.58
CA TYR A 214 7.58 1.31 24.02
C TYR A 214 7.81 -0.11 24.56
N TYR A 215 8.21 -1.06 23.70
CA TYR A 215 8.31 -2.48 24.08
C TYR A 215 9.64 -3.12 23.72
N ALA A 216 10.06 -4.06 24.56
CA ALA A 216 10.92 -5.15 24.12
C ALA A 216 10.04 -6.24 23.50
N TRP A 217 10.38 -6.70 22.30
CA TRP A 217 9.56 -7.57 21.48
C TRP A 217 9.73 -9.04 21.86
N ILE A 218 8.69 -9.85 21.73
CA ILE A 218 8.87 -11.31 21.77
C ILE A 218 9.46 -11.73 20.42
N GLN A 219 10.64 -12.33 20.44
CA GLN A 219 11.27 -12.96 19.28
C GLN A 219 10.94 -14.46 19.28
N HIS A 220 10.46 -14.97 18.15
CA HIS A 220 10.19 -16.39 17.92
C HIS A 220 10.53 -16.80 16.47
N ASP A 221 10.58 -18.11 16.24
CA ASP A 221 10.84 -18.71 14.92
C ASP A 221 9.59 -19.32 14.25
N ALA A 222 8.44 -19.32 14.91
CA ALA A 222 7.16 -19.68 14.27
C ALA A 222 6.92 -18.80 13.02
N ALA A 223 6.77 -19.42 11.85
CA ALA A 223 6.79 -18.74 10.56
C ALA A 223 5.69 -17.68 10.42
N ILE A 224 6.08 -16.42 10.18
CA ILE A 224 5.17 -15.29 9.88
C ILE A 224 5.26 -14.93 8.41
N ALA A 225 4.16 -15.12 7.67
CA ALA A 225 3.98 -14.64 6.31
C ALA A 225 3.20 -13.31 6.28
N PRO A 226 3.32 -12.51 5.20
CA PRO A 226 2.45 -11.35 4.98
C PRO A 226 0.97 -11.73 5.09
N GLY A 227 0.22 -10.99 5.91
CA GLY A 227 -1.18 -11.26 6.23
C GLY A 227 -1.41 -11.86 7.63
N ASN A 228 -0.39 -12.45 8.28
CA ASN A 228 -0.48 -12.89 9.69
C ASN A 228 -0.30 -11.75 10.70
N SER A 229 0.19 -10.58 10.27
CA SER A 229 0.30 -9.37 11.11
C SER A 229 -1.08 -8.96 11.66
N GLY A 230 -1.12 -8.65 12.96
CA GLY A 230 -2.32 -8.39 13.76
C GLY A 230 -2.98 -9.66 14.34
N GLY A 231 -2.59 -10.85 13.88
CA GLY A 231 -3.03 -12.13 14.47
C GLY A 231 -2.31 -12.45 15.79
N PRO A 232 -2.78 -13.46 16.55
CA PRO A 232 -2.25 -13.74 17.87
C PRO A 232 -1.02 -14.66 17.83
N LEU A 233 -0.08 -14.42 18.74
CA LEU A 233 0.89 -15.39 19.21
C LEU A 233 0.32 -16.04 20.48
N VAL A 234 0.23 -17.36 20.52
CA VAL A 234 -0.53 -18.11 21.52
C VAL A 234 0.36 -19.13 22.23
N ASP A 235 0.16 -19.30 23.54
CA ASP A 235 0.77 -20.40 24.31
C ASP A 235 0.04 -21.75 24.07
N LEU A 236 0.56 -22.83 24.66
CA LEU A 236 -0.06 -24.16 24.61
C LEU A 236 -1.32 -24.33 25.50
N ASP A 237 -1.76 -23.26 26.19
CA ASP A 237 -3.01 -23.24 26.96
C ASP A 237 -4.13 -22.44 26.24
N GLY A 238 -3.79 -21.79 25.12
CA GLY A 238 -4.70 -20.98 24.31
C GLY A 238 -4.84 -19.52 24.76
N ARG A 239 -3.86 -18.95 25.46
CA ARG A 239 -3.82 -17.52 25.82
C ARG A 239 -2.98 -16.73 24.81
N ILE A 240 -3.41 -15.50 24.49
CA ILE A 240 -2.66 -14.60 23.62
C ILE A 240 -1.47 -14.03 24.41
N VAL A 241 -0.28 -14.57 24.16
CA VAL A 241 0.99 -14.11 24.74
C VAL A 241 1.62 -12.98 23.93
N GLY A 242 1.14 -12.72 22.71
CA GLY A 242 1.52 -11.53 21.94
C GLY A 242 0.69 -11.28 20.68
N VAL A 243 0.94 -10.15 20.01
CA VAL A 243 0.33 -9.79 18.72
C VAL A 243 1.40 -9.83 17.62
N ASN A 244 1.28 -10.77 16.68
CA ASN A 244 2.20 -10.95 15.56
C ASN A 244 2.28 -9.65 14.76
N THR A 245 3.47 -9.08 14.56
CA THR A 245 3.58 -7.73 13.99
C THR A 245 4.52 -7.68 12.78
N ARG A 246 5.73 -8.23 12.88
CA ARG A 246 6.74 -8.19 11.81
C ARG A 246 7.51 -9.50 11.70
N GLY A 247 7.70 -9.97 10.46
CA GLY A 247 8.81 -10.87 10.10
C GLY A 247 9.93 -10.07 9.43
N MET A 248 11.19 -10.42 9.70
CA MET A 248 12.33 -9.75 9.04
C MET A 248 12.64 -10.43 7.70
N ILE A 249 12.48 -9.71 6.59
CA ILE A 249 12.68 -10.26 5.22
C ILE A 249 14.14 -10.70 4.97
N PHE A 250 15.09 -10.10 5.69
CA PHE A 250 16.50 -10.50 5.68
C PHE A 250 16.83 -11.33 6.93
N GLY A 251 16.96 -12.65 6.78
CA GLY A 251 17.50 -13.53 7.83
C GLY A 251 16.98 -14.97 7.86
N GLY A 252 15.75 -15.21 7.38
CA GLY A 252 15.03 -16.47 7.65
C GLY A 252 14.44 -16.47 9.07
N ASP A 253 13.35 -17.23 9.28
CA ASP A 253 12.66 -17.60 10.53
C ASP A 253 12.82 -16.67 11.74
N LEU A 254 12.72 -15.35 11.52
CA LEU A 254 12.89 -14.32 12.54
C LEU A 254 11.64 -13.44 12.60
N ALA A 255 10.80 -13.74 13.57
CA ALA A 255 9.50 -13.11 13.77
C ALA A 255 9.41 -12.38 15.12
N PHE A 256 8.58 -11.34 15.15
CA PHE A 256 8.39 -10.47 16.30
C PHE A 256 6.91 -10.21 16.60
N ALA A 257 6.56 -10.35 17.87
CA ALA A 257 5.25 -10.02 18.42
C ALA A 257 5.34 -8.96 19.54
N ILE A 258 4.33 -8.11 19.64
CA ILE A 258 4.12 -7.18 20.76
C ILE A 258 3.68 -8.02 21.98
N PRO A 259 4.23 -7.84 23.19
CA PRO A 259 3.84 -8.63 24.35
C PRO A 259 2.36 -8.54 24.71
N GLY A 260 1.75 -9.68 25.04
CA GLY A 260 0.32 -9.82 25.33
C GLY A 260 -0.21 -8.93 26.46
N PRO A 261 0.42 -8.89 27.65
CA PRO A 261 -0.02 -8.02 28.74
C PRO A 261 0.05 -6.53 28.40
N ASP A 262 1.10 -6.12 27.69
CA ASP A 262 1.28 -4.74 27.22
C ASP A 262 0.19 -4.37 26.19
N ALA A 263 -0.10 -5.29 25.26
CA ALA A 263 -1.15 -5.11 24.26
C ALA A 263 -2.56 -5.06 24.88
N ALA A 264 -2.83 -5.90 25.89
CA ALA A 264 -4.11 -5.95 26.59
C ALA A 264 -4.46 -4.61 27.27
N GLU A 265 -3.45 -3.88 27.78
CA GLU A 265 -3.63 -2.57 28.39
C GLU A 265 -3.95 -1.48 27.36
N VAL A 266 -3.24 -1.47 26.23
CA VAL A 266 -3.54 -0.55 25.12
C VAL A 266 -4.92 -0.84 24.53
N VAL A 267 -5.25 -2.11 24.24
CA VAL A 267 -6.55 -2.53 23.70
C VAL A 267 -7.69 -2.13 24.63
N ARG A 268 -7.56 -2.36 25.95
CA ARG A 268 -8.54 -1.92 26.95
C ARG A 268 -8.73 -0.40 26.95
N THR A 269 -7.65 0.36 26.82
CA THR A 269 -7.69 1.83 26.77
C THR A 269 -8.38 2.31 25.48
N LEU A 270 -8.02 1.74 24.32
CA LEU A 270 -8.66 2.04 23.04
C LEU A 270 -10.16 1.71 23.05
N ILE A 271 -10.59 0.61 23.67
CA ILE A 271 -12.02 0.28 23.85
C ILE A 271 -12.73 1.32 24.73
N ALA A 272 -12.09 1.76 25.82
CA ALA A 272 -12.70 2.67 26.79
C ALA A 272 -12.78 4.14 26.31
N SER A 273 -11.82 4.62 25.52
CA SER A 273 -11.70 6.04 25.15
C SER A 273 -11.44 6.34 23.67
N GLY A 274 -11.19 5.34 22.83
CA GLY A 274 -10.85 5.50 21.40
C GLY A 274 -9.42 6.01 21.11
N GLU A 275 -8.69 6.48 22.13
CA GLU A 275 -7.32 7.01 21.99
C GLU A 275 -6.45 6.68 23.21
N VAL A 276 -5.14 6.45 22.97
CA VAL A 276 -4.12 6.38 24.04
C VAL A 276 -3.49 7.77 24.20
N ARG A 277 -3.90 8.51 25.23
CA ARG A 277 -3.33 9.82 25.54
C ARG A 277 -1.93 9.65 26.12
N ARG A 278 -0.93 10.30 25.49
CA ARG A 278 0.45 10.32 25.99
C ARG A 278 0.95 11.71 26.34
N THR A 279 2.01 11.72 27.13
CA THR A 279 2.72 12.85 27.68
C THR A 279 4.17 12.86 27.18
N THR A 280 4.74 14.04 27.04
CA THR A 280 6.19 14.25 26.91
C THR A 280 6.72 15.14 28.03
N LEU A 281 7.96 14.86 28.44
CA LEU A 281 8.78 15.75 29.27
C LEU A 281 9.91 16.42 28.45
N GLY A 282 10.16 15.95 27.22
CA GLY A 282 11.17 16.49 26.29
C GLY A 282 12.61 16.15 26.64
N PHE A 283 12.89 14.88 26.95
CA PHE A 283 14.23 14.33 27.07
C PHE A 283 14.30 12.89 26.54
N ARG A 284 15.50 12.44 26.15
CA ARG A 284 15.78 11.05 25.76
C ARG A 284 16.53 10.31 26.86
N LEU A 285 16.26 9.02 27.00
CA LEU A 285 16.90 8.13 27.96
C LEU A 285 17.96 7.25 27.30
N ARG A 286 18.92 6.77 28.09
CA ARG A 286 19.87 5.69 27.75
C ARG A 286 20.09 4.81 28.98
N SER A 287 20.30 3.52 28.77
CA SER A 287 20.68 2.58 29.82
C SER A 287 22.01 2.94 30.51
N LEU A 288 22.26 2.34 31.67
CA LEU A 288 23.52 2.50 32.40
C LEU A 288 24.65 1.62 31.85
N LYS A 289 24.43 0.88 30.76
CA LYS A 289 25.41 -0.02 30.15
C LYS A 289 26.71 0.72 29.82
N GLY A 290 27.82 0.24 30.36
CA GLY A 290 29.15 0.84 30.17
C GLY A 290 29.47 2.06 31.04
N THR A 291 28.52 2.57 31.84
CA THR A 291 28.74 3.75 32.69
C THR A 291 29.39 3.45 34.05
N GLY A 292 29.40 2.18 34.47
CA GLY A 292 29.80 1.73 35.81
C GLY A 292 28.75 2.00 36.91
N GLN A 293 27.70 2.77 36.62
CA GLN A 293 26.59 3.03 37.54
C GLN A 293 25.64 1.83 37.63
N ARG A 294 24.96 1.68 38.77
CA ARG A 294 24.03 0.55 39.05
C ARG A 294 22.57 0.95 39.28
N GLU A 295 22.30 2.22 39.57
CA GLU A 295 20.98 2.74 39.94
C GLU A 295 20.59 3.91 39.05
N GLY A 296 19.36 3.89 38.55
CA GLY A 296 18.79 4.95 37.72
C GLY A 296 18.82 4.68 36.22
N VAL A 297 18.60 5.74 35.44
CA VAL A 297 18.69 5.78 33.97
C VAL A 297 19.40 7.07 33.55
N LEU A 298 20.19 7.05 32.48
CA LEU A 298 20.92 8.23 32.01
C LEU A 298 20.03 9.11 31.12
N VAL A 299 20.11 10.42 31.30
CA VAL A 299 19.53 11.41 30.38
C VAL A 299 20.51 11.62 29.22
N ASN A 300 20.16 11.12 28.04
CA ASN A 300 21.00 11.19 26.85
C ASN A 300 20.96 12.57 26.18
N ALA A 301 19.76 13.14 26.05
CA ALA A 301 19.54 14.42 25.39
C ALA A 301 18.35 15.17 25.99
N ILE A 302 18.36 16.49 25.86
CA ILE A 302 17.28 17.40 26.25
C ILE A 302 16.75 18.08 24.98
N GLU A 303 15.42 18.14 24.82
CA GLU A 303 14.80 18.88 23.72
C GLU A 303 14.77 20.38 24.05
N ARG A 304 15.13 21.23 23.08
CA ARG A 304 15.05 22.71 23.23
C ARG A 304 13.59 23.15 23.35
N GLY A 305 13.29 24.04 24.29
CA GLY A 305 11.93 24.47 24.62
C GLY A 305 11.10 23.41 25.37
N SER A 306 11.75 22.38 25.92
CA SER A 306 11.10 21.35 26.73
C SER A 306 10.79 21.81 28.15
N VAL A 307 9.91 21.07 28.83
CA VAL A 307 9.70 21.25 30.27
C VAL A 307 10.87 20.71 31.09
N ALA A 308 11.65 19.77 30.54
CA ALA A 308 12.92 19.36 31.13
C ALA A 308 14.01 20.44 31.06
N GLU A 309 14.19 21.10 29.92
CA GLU A 309 15.11 22.23 29.78
C GLU A 309 14.71 23.37 30.72
N ALA A 310 13.42 23.73 30.75
CA ALA A 310 12.88 24.75 31.64
C ALA A 310 13.02 24.40 33.14
N ALA A 311 12.91 23.12 33.50
CA ALA A 311 13.17 22.64 34.85
C ALA A 311 14.68 22.49 35.18
N GLY A 312 15.56 22.75 34.22
CA GLY A 312 17.01 22.68 34.40
C GLY A 312 17.60 21.26 34.40
N LEU A 313 16.91 20.26 33.84
CA LEU A 313 17.46 18.94 33.52
C LEU A 313 18.52 19.07 32.42
N ARG A 314 19.55 18.23 32.45
CA ARG A 314 20.71 18.28 31.54
C ARG A 314 21.03 16.89 31.00
N ALA A 315 21.60 16.85 29.80
CA ALA A 315 22.25 15.64 29.30
C ALA A 315 23.39 15.26 30.25
N GLY A 316 23.52 13.97 30.56
CA GLY A 316 24.45 13.44 31.57
C GLY A 316 23.86 13.28 32.98
N ASP A 317 22.70 13.87 33.30
CA ASP A 317 22.00 13.59 34.56
C ASP A 317 21.59 12.12 34.64
N ARG A 318 21.57 11.54 35.85
CA ARG A 318 21.04 10.19 36.08
C ARG A 318 19.74 10.29 36.89
N ILE A 319 18.61 9.93 36.29
CA ILE A 319 17.32 9.91 37.00
C ILE A 319 17.30 8.68 37.91
N LEU A 320 17.09 8.89 39.21
CA LEU A 320 17.02 7.86 40.25
C LEU A 320 15.58 7.51 40.62
N SER A 321 14.64 8.46 40.52
CA SER A 321 13.22 8.23 40.85
C SER A 321 12.26 9.08 40.01
N LEU A 322 11.04 8.57 39.89
CA LEU A 322 9.89 9.21 39.24
C LEU A 322 8.70 9.17 40.22
N ASP A 323 8.24 10.34 40.65
CA ASP A 323 7.24 10.55 41.70
C ASP A 323 7.59 9.76 42.99
N GLY A 324 8.87 9.82 43.39
CA GLY A 324 9.42 9.14 44.57
C GLY A 324 9.68 7.64 44.39
N ALA A 325 9.03 6.97 43.44
CA ALA A 325 9.30 5.57 43.13
C ALA A 325 10.62 5.43 42.33
N ALA A 326 11.51 4.55 42.79
CA ALA A 326 12.80 4.31 42.14
C ALA A 326 12.63 3.89 40.67
N VAL A 327 13.61 4.26 39.83
CA VAL A 327 13.73 3.82 38.44
C VAL A 327 15.11 3.21 38.23
N SER A 328 15.22 2.24 37.33
CA SER A 328 16.50 1.65 36.93
C SER A 328 16.40 1.10 35.52
N ALA A 329 17.43 1.34 34.71
CA ALA A 329 17.58 0.76 33.38
C ALA A 329 19.05 0.34 33.17
N PRO A 330 19.50 -0.77 33.80
CA PRO A 330 20.88 -1.22 33.68
C PRO A 330 21.26 -1.70 32.28
N GLN A 331 20.29 -2.18 31.48
CA GLN A 331 20.48 -2.66 30.11
C GLN A 331 19.58 -1.91 29.12
N PRO A 332 19.92 -1.89 27.81
CA PRO A 332 19.13 -1.25 26.77
C PRO A 332 17.65 -1.71 26.74
N VAL A 333 17.42 -2.99 27.02
CA VAL A 333 16.09 -3.63 27.01
C VAL A 333 15.13 -3.09 28.08
N ASP A 334 15.66 -2.43 29.11
CA ASP A 334 14.86 -1.89 30.23
C ASP A 334 14.28 -0.50 29.92
N VAL A 335 14.91 0.23 28.98
CA VAL A 335 14.56 1.63 28.66
C VAL A 335 13.15 1.79 28.10
N PRO A 336 12.65 0.98 27.13
CA PRO A 336 11.32 1.19 26.54
C PRO A 336 10.17 1.15 27.55
N ALA A 337 10.22 0.25 28.53
CA ALA A 337 9.20 0.14 29.58
C ALA A 337 9.18 1.37 30.51
N LEU A 338 10.36 1.95 30.80
CA LEU A 338 10.45 3.18 31.57
C LEU A 338 9.97 4.40 30.75
N GLN A 339 10.32 4.47 29.46
CA GLN A 339 9.79 5.48 28.55
C GLN A 339 8.26 5.40 28.44
N ARG A 340 7.71 4.18 28.34
CA ARG A 340 6.26 3.93 28.33
C ARG A 340 5.60 4.48 29.59
N ARG A 341 6.14 4.13 30.77
CA ARG A 341 5.65 4.61 32.08
C ARG A 341 5.66 6.14 32.19
N ILE A 342 6.66 6.83 31.62
CA ILE A 342 6.72 8.29 31.56
C ILE A 342 5.70 8.84 30.57
N ALA A 343 5.56 8.21 29.40
CA ALA A 343 4.67 8.67 28.35
C ALA A 343 3.18 8.45 28.69
N GLU A 344 2.84 7.47 29.53
CA GLU A 344 1.47 7.20 29.97
C GLU A 344 1.08 7.96 31.25
N LEU A 345 1.93 8.88 31.73
CA LEU A 345 1.55 9.83 32.79
C LEU A 345 0.40 10.75 32.33
N PRO A 346 -0.58 11.06 33.20
CA PRO A 346 -1.65 11.99 32.87
C PRO A 346 -1.13 13.36 32.40
N PRO A 347 -1.65 13.92 31.30
CA PRO A 347 -1.20 15.23 30.81
C PRO A 347 -1.54 16.34 31.83
N ALA A 348 -0.72 17.39 31.84
CA ALA A 348 -0.78 18.51 32.79
C ALA A 348 -0.55 18.15 34.28
N ARG A 349 -0.22 16.90 34.60
CA ARG A 349 0.26 16.47 35.94
C ARG A 349 1.63 17.10 36.25
N ASP A 350 1.83 17.51 37.49
CA ASP A 350 3.16 17.85 37.99
C ASP A 350 3.90 16.57 38.41
N VAL A 351 5.13 16.40 37.92
CA VAL A 351 5.97 15.20 38.02
C VAL A 351 7.26 15.56 38.76
N VAL A 352 7.69 14.72 39.70
CA VAL A 352 8.93 14.90 40.44
C VAL A 352 9.97 13.89 39.97
N LEU A 353 11.10 14.38 39.44
CA LEU A 353 12.27 13.57 39.13
C LEU A 353 13.33 13.76 40.21
N GLY A 354 13.65 12.68 40.94
CA GLY A 354 14.87 12.62 41.73
C GLY A 354 16.04 12.27 40.81
N ILE A 355 17.08 13.11 40.77
CA ILE A 355 18.24 12.93 39.90
C ILE A 355 19.56 12.95 40.68
N ASP A 356 20.59 12.35 40.10
CA ASP A 356 22.00 12.51 40.48
C ASP A 356 22.72 13.31 39.39
N ARG A 357 23.32 14.43 39.78
CA ARG A 357 24.17 15.28 38.93
C ARG A 357 25.53 15.45 39.62
N ASP A 358 26.59 14.92 39.02
CA ASP A 358 27.95 14.98 39.56
C ASP A 358 28.06 14.47 41.02
N GLY A 359 27.31 13.41 41.35
CA GLY A 359 27.23 12.84 42.70
C GLY A 359 26.34 13.61 43.70
N ARG A 360 25.64 14.66 43.25
CA ARG A 360 24.69 15.43 44.06
C ARG A 360 23.26 15.03 43.71
N ARG A 361 22.51 14.60 44.73
CA ARG A 361 21.07 14.34 44.60
C ARG A 361 20.29 15.67 44.54
N LEU A 362 19.41 15.80 43.55
CA LEU A 362 18.54 16.95 43.32
C LEU A 362 17.11 16.45 43.04
N GLU A 363 16.12 17.28 43.31
CA GLU A 363 14.74 17.07 42.84
C GLU A 363 14.37 18.14 41.82
N LEU A 364 13.88 17.72 40.65
CA LEU A 364 13.33 18.61 39.63
C LEU A 364 11.82 18.40 39.52
N ARG A 365 11.06 19.48 39.39
CA ARG A 365 9.61 19.45 39.17
C ARG A 365 9.30 19.87 37.74
N LEU A 366 8.60 19.01 37.02
CA LEU A 366 8.24 19.20 35.62
C LEU A 366 6.72 19.12 35.49
N ARG A 367 6.12 19.91 34.61
CA ARG A 367 4.70 19.78 34.29
C ARG A 367 4.54 19.00 32.99
N ALA A 368 3.92 17.82 33.05
CA ALA A 368 3.62 16.97 31.92
C ALA A 368 2.89 17.76 30.82
N ARG A 369 3.36 17.69 29.56
CA ARG A 369 2.64 18.21 28.40
C ARG A 369 2.15 17.06 27.53
N PRO A 370 1.01 17.17 26.83
CA PRO A 370 0.61 16.18 25.83
C PRO A 370 1.74 15.90 24.84
N GLN A 371 1.95 14.62 24.51
CA GLN A 371 2.83 14.22 23.41
C GLN A 371 2.23 14.75 22.09
N PRO A 372 2.94 15.58 21.32
CA PRO A 372 2.46 16.00 20.01
C PRO A 372 2.41 14.80 19.06
N ARG A 373 1.44 14.82 18.14
CA ARG A 373 1.29 13.77 17.12
C ARG A 373 2.56 13.66 16.27
N ASP A 374 3.11 12.47 16.13
CA ASP A 374 4.28 12.23 15.26
C ASP A 374 3.97 12.48 13.77
N ARG A 375 2.72 12.24 13.36
CA ARG A 375 2.23 12.43 11.97
C ARG A 375 1.04 13.39 11.90
N GLY A 376 0.99 14.17 10.82
CA GLY A 376 -0.17 14.95 10.40
C GLY A 376 -1.34 14.09 9.92
N ARG A 377 -2.49 14.73 9.69
CA ARG A 377 -3.50 14.17 8.79
C ARG A 377 -2.99 14.34 7.37
N ASP A 378 -2.84 13.22 6.65
CA ASP A 378 -2.56 13.25 5.22
C ASP A 378 -3.85 13.45 4.41
N SER A 379 -3.74 14.03 3.22
CA SER A 379 -4.85 14.25 2.29
C SER A 379 -4.36 14.46 0.86
N ALA A 380 -5.30 14.42 -0.10
CA ALA A 380 -5.09 15.02 -1.42
C ALA A 380 -6.02 16.21 -1.62
N PHE A 381 -5.45 17.30 -2.12
CA PHE A 381 -6.16 18.49 -2.54
C PHE A 381 -6.24 18.54 -4.06
N ALA A 382 -7.17 17.74 -4.60
CA ALA A 382 -7.41 17.61 -6.04
C ALA A 382 -7.56 18.94 -6.81
N PRO A 383 -8.13 20.04 -6.26
CA PRO A 383 -8.22 21.32 -6.95
C PRO A 383 -6.88 21.95 -7.31
N PHE A 384 -5.83 21.71 -6.52
CA PHE A 384 -4.46 22.13 -6.85
C PHE A 384 -3.64 21.00 -7.48
N GLY A 385 -4.03 19.74 -7.24
CA GLY A 385 -3.25 18.56 -7.60
C GLY A 385 -2.03 18.40 -6.69
N VAL A 386 -2.22 18.47 -5.37
CA VAL A 386 -1.18 18.29 -4.36
C VAL A 386 -1.65 17.30 -3.30
N SER A 387 -0.74 16.47 -2.82
CA SER A 387 -0.94 15.65 -1.64
C SER A 387 -0.22 16.34 -0.49
N LEU A 388 -0.86 16.38 0.66
CA LEU A 388 -0.52 17.24 1.78
C LEU A 388 -0.49 16.43 3.07
N SER A 389 0.36 16.84 4.01
CA SER A 389 0.34 16.40 5.40
C SER A 389 0.26 17.63 6.28
N GLU A 390 -0.68 17.66 7.22
CA GLU A 390 -0.76 18.75 8.21
C GLU A 390 0.50 18.74 9.10
N LEU A 391 1.27 19.83 9.12
CA LEU A 391 2.52 19.87 9.86
C LEU A 391 2.23 19.76 11.36
N THR A 392 2.90 18.82 12.04
CA THR A 392 2.90 18.73 13.50
C THR A 392 4.19 19.30 14.08
N GLU A 393 4.16 19.65 15.37
CA GLU A 393 5.34 20.05 16.14
C GLU A 393 6.48 19.01 16.07
N ALA A 394 6.14 17.71 16.04
CA ALA A 394 7.13 16.63 15.89
C ALA A 394 7.73 16.61 14.48
N MET A 395 6.91 16.72 13.43
CA MET A 395 7.37 16.78 12.03
C MET A 395 8.23 18.01 11.76
N GLY A 396 7.87 19.17 12.33
CA GLY A 396 8.59 20.43 12.24
C GLY A 396 9.98 20.32 12.87
N ARG A 397 10.07 19.82 14.11
CA ARG A 397 11.34 19.56 14.81
C ARG A 397 12.26 18.62 14.03
N ARG A 398 11.76 17.48 13.56
CA ARG A 398 12.56 16.49 12.80
C ARG A 398 13.14 17.07 11.49
N ARG A 399 12.54 18.14 10.95
CA ARG A 399 12.96 18.83 9.73
C ARG A 399 13.71 20.15 9.98
N GLY A 400 13.92 20.55 11.23
CA GLY A 400 14.53 21.84 11.57
C GLY A 400 13.70 23.05 11.13
N LEU A 401 12.38 22.92 11.06
CA LEU A 401 11.48 24.00 10.64
C LEU A 401 11.11 24.89 11.83
N ASP A 402 11.23 26.21 11.66
CA ASP A 402 10.75 27.24 12.62
C ASP A 402 9.20 27.39 12.62
N ALA A 403 8.48 26.31 12.31
CA ALA A 403 7.03 26.27 12.24
C ALA A 403 6.51 24.95 12.81
N ASP A 404 5.47 25.04 13.64
CA ASP A 404 4.72 23.93 14.22
C ASP A 404 3.42 23.62 13.44
N LYS A 405 3.09 24.46 12.43
CA LYS A 405 1.84 24.45 11.65
C LYS A 405 2.07 24.81 10.19
N GLY A 406 1.19 24.30 9.33
CA GLY A 406 1.18 24.52 7.88
C GLY A 406 0.80 23.24 7.14
N LEU A 407 0.81 23.26 5.81
CA LEU A 407 0.53 22.09 4.97
C LEU A 407 1.80 21.69 4.22
N LEU A 408 2.44 20.61 4.65
CA LEU A 408 3.61 20.03 4.00
C LEU A 408 3.17 19.32 2.72
N VAL A 409 3.68 19.75 1.57
CA VAL A 409 3.45 19.10 0.28
C VAL A 409 4.22 17.78 0.25
N THR A 410 3.51 16.66 0.22
CA THR A 410 4.08 15.31 0.10
C THR A 410 4.22 14.88 -1.36
N GLY A 411 3.50 15.52 -2.28
CA GLY A 411 3.51 15.19 -3.70
C GLY A 411 2.72 16.19 -4.54
N VAL A 412 3.03 16.25 -5.83
CA VAL A 412 2.41 17.17 -6.79
C VAL A 412 2.09 16.42 -8.08
N ARG A 413 0.88 16.63 -8.61
CA ARG A 413 0.38 15.97 -9.81
C ARG A 413 1.01 16.57 -11.07
N PRO A 414 1.68 15.78 -11.93
CA PRO A 414 2.18 16.26 -13.20
C PRO A 414 1.08 16.94 -14.03
N GLY A 415 1.34 18.15 -14.53
CA GLY A 415 0.35 18.97 -15.26
C GLY A 415 -0.82 19.49 -14.40
N GLY A 416 -0.85 19.24 -13.09
CA GLY A 416 -1.79 19.84 -12.15
C GLY A 416 -1.49 21.33 -11.89
N PRO A 417 -2.46 22.12 -11.41
CA PRO A 417 -2.28 23.55 -11.15
C PRO A 417 -1.04 23.91 -10.34
N ALA A 418 -0.67 23.11 -9.34
CA ALA A 418 0.53 23.32 -8.53
C ALA A 418 1.86 23.06 -9.29
N ALA A 419 1.89 22.06 -10.18
CA ALA A 419 3.05 21.77 -11.01
C ALA A 419 3.30 22.84 -12.09
N ILE A 420 2.24 23.52 -12.55
CA ILE A 420 2.34 24.57 -13.58
C ILE A 420 2.34 25.99 -13.02
N ALA A 421 2.26 26.15 -11.68
CA ALA A 421 2.35 27.44 -11.02
C ALA A 421 3.69 28.15 -11.29
N ARG A 422 3.79 29.42 -10.91
CA ARG A 422 5.00 30.25 -11.07
C ARG A 422 5.32 30.93 -9.73
N PRO A 423 6.39 30.50 -9.02
CA PRO A 423 7.12 29.24 -9.20
C PRO A 423 6.22 28.01 -8.97
N ALA A 424 6.63 26.84 -9.48
CA ALA A 424 5.92 25.59 -9.24
C ALA A 424 6.16 25.07 -7.82
N LEU A 425 5.13 24.47 -7.22
CA LEU A 425 5.26 23.74 -5.95
C LEU A 425 5.90 22.37 -6.20
N ALA A 426 6.57 21.85 -5.18
CA ALA A 426 7.25 20.55 -5.17
C ALA A 426 7.03 19.83 -3.83
N ALA A 427 7.29 18.53 -3.79
CA ALA A 427 7.33 17.80 -2.52
C ALA A 427 8.43 18.37 -1.61
N GLY A 428 8.12 18.52 -0.32
CA GLY A 428 8.96 19.19 0.68
C GLY A 428 8.60 20.66 0.93
N ASP A 429 7.82 21.31 0.05
CA ASP A 429 7.34 22.67 0.30
C ASP A 429 6.36 22.71 1.49
N LEU A 430 6.47 23.71 2.36
CA LEU A 430 5.50 23.97 3.42
C LEU A 430 4.62 25.16 3.04
N ILE A 431 3.35 24.92 2.68
CA ILE A 431 2.37 25.98 2.47
C ILE A 431 2.01 26.57 3.85
N ARG A 432 2.10 27.90 3.98
CA ARG A 432 1.86 28.62 5.24
C ARG A 432 0.70 29.60 5.17
N ARG A 433 0.52 30.29 4.03
CA ARG A 433 -0.58 31.25 3.83
C ARG A 433 -1.24 31.11 2.47
N VAL A 434 -2.53 31.42 2.42
CA VAL A 434 -3.34 31.55 1.19
C VAL A 434 -4.04 32.91 1.25
N ASP A 435 -3.83 33.75 0.22
CA ASP A 435 -4.31 35.14 0.15
C ASP A 435 -4.02 35.94 1.44
N GLY A 436 -2.82 35.75 1.99
CA GLY A 436 -2.36 36.44 3.20
C GLY A 436 -2.95 35.92 4.51
N ARG A 437 -3.85 34.93 4.51
CA ARG A 437 -4.34 34.24 5.72
C ARG A 437 -3.52 33.00 6.00
N GLU A 438 -3.21 32.72 7.25
CA GLU A 438 -2.53 31.47 7.63
C GLU A 438 -3.43 30.27 7.38
N VAL A 439 -2.82 29.15 6.97
CA VAL A 439 -3.51 27.89 6.69
C VAL A 439 -2.71 26.75 7.31
N ALA A 440 -3.31 26.08 8.29
CA ALA A 440 -2.76 24.94 9.01
C ALA A 440 -3.49 23.62 8.70
N SER A 441 -4.71 23.69 8.16
CA SER A 441 -5.53 22.52 7.83
C SER A 441 -6.02 22.49 6.38
N VAL A 442 -6.34 21.30 5.89
CA VAL A 442 -6.84 21.10 4.52
C VAL A 442 -8.25 21.68 4.37
N ALA A 443 -9.03 21.75 5.46
CA ALA A 443 -10.33 22.40 5.49
C ALA A 443 -10.22 23.92 5.30
N GLU A 444 -9.22 24.57 5.89
CA GLU A 444 -8.92 25.99 5.64
C GLU A 444 -8.48 26.24 4.20
N LEU A 445 -7.67 25.33 3.63
CA LEU A 445 -7.27 25.38 2.21
C LEU A 445 -8.48 25.23 1.27
N GLN A 446 -9.38 24.29 1.57
CA GLN A 446 -10.65 24.10 0.86
C GLN A 446 -11.50 25.37 0.89
N ALA A 447 -11.73 25.94 2.08
CA ALA A 447 -12.53 27.16 2.24
C ALA A 447 -11.93 28.35 1.47
N ALA A 448 -10.60 28.51 1.47
CA ALA A 448 -9.93 29.55 0.68
C ALA A 448 -10.09 29.32 -0.84
N ALA A 449 -10.00 28.07 -1.31
CA ALA A 449 -10.15 27.73 -2.72
C ALA A 449 -11.61 27.82 -3.21
N GLU A 450 -12.58 27.47 -2.38
CA GLU A 450 -14.01 27.63 -2.67
C GLU A 450 -14.41 29.11 -2.75
N ALA A 451 -13.90 29.95 -1.84
CA ALA A 451 -14.12 31.39 -1.90
C ALA A 451 -13.60 32.02 -3.23
N ALA A 452 -12.50 31.50 -3.79
CA ALA A 452 -11.99 31.94 -5.09
C ALA A 452 -12.69 31.29 -6.30
N ARG A 453 -13.51 30.25 -6.10
CA ARG A 453 -14.22 29.52 -7.18
C ARG A 453 -15.27 30.39 -7.86
N GLY A 454 -16.02 31.20 -7.09
CA GLY A 454 -17.07 32.08 -7.64
C GLY A 454 -16.53 33.09 -8.65
N ASP A 455 -15.38 33.69 -8.34
CA ASP A 455 -14.74 34.72 -9.16
C ASP A 455 -13.74 34.16 -10.20
N ASN A 456 -13.55 32.85 -10.26
CA ASN A 456 -12.51 32.17 -11.06
C ASN A 456 -11.09 32.75 -10.84
N ARG A 457 -10.83 33.24 -9.62
CA ARG A 457 -9.65 34.03 -9.28
C ARG A 457 -8.43 33.14 -8.97
N ALA A 458 -7.23 33.65 -9.23
CA ALA A 458 -6.00 33.02 -8.75
C ALA A 458 -5.74 33.39 -7.28
N LEU A 459 -5.26 32.40 -6.52
CA LEU A 459 -4.84 32.54 -5.13
C LEU A 459 -3.35 32.85 -5.05
N VAL A 460 -2.96 33.64 -4.05
CA VAL A 460 -1.57 33.88 -3.66
C VAL A 460 -1.18 32.89 -2.56
N LEU A 461 -0.26 31.99 -2.86
CA LEU A 461 0.28 31.00 -1.93
C LEU A 461 1.63 31.46 -1.37
N GLU A 462 1.72 31.70 -0.06
CA GLU A 462 3.01 31.78 0.63
C GLU A 462 3.42 30.38 1.09
N PHE A 463 4.56 29.92 0.60
CA PHE A 463 5.16 28.65 0.98
C PHE A 463 6.63 28.81 1.31
N GLN A 464 7.15 27.91 2.14
CA GLN A 464 8.55 27.80 2.46
C GLN A 464 9.18 26.63 1.70
N ARG A 465 10.35 26.87 1.10
CA ARG A 465 11.22 25.84 0.52
C ARG A 465 12.59 26.02 1.14
N ASP A 466 13.11 24.98 1.78
CA ASP A 466 14.32 25.06 2.60
C ASP A 466 14.19 26.18 3.66
N SER A 467 15.09 27.17 3.67
CA SER A 467 15.04 28.36 4.51
C SER A 467 14.36 29.57 3.85
N GLU A 468 13.98 29.48 2.57
CA GLU A 468 13.39 30.59 1.81
C GLU A 468 11.87 30.62 1.87
N ARG A 469 11.29 31.82 1.91
CA ARG A 469 9.85 32.02 1.67
C ARG A 469 9.62 32.49 0.24
N ARG A 470 8.63 31.90 -0.42
CA ARG A 470 8.29 32.14 -1.83
C ARG A 470 6.78 32.34 -1.98
N LEU A 471 6.40 33.11 -3.00
CA LEU A 471 5.01 33.37 -3.37
C LEU A 471 4.72 32.73 -4.73
N ALA A 472 3.65 31.94 -4.84
CA ALA A 472 3.15 31.39 -6.09
C ALA A 472 1.71 31.83 -6.37
N LEU A 473 1.38 32.03 -7.65
CA LEU A 473 0.01 32.23 -8.12
C LEU A 473 -0.58 30.92 -8.65
N LEU A 474 -1.76 30.53 -8.16
CA LEU A 474 -2.41 29.26 -8.52
C LEU A 474 -3.93 29.43 -8.65
N ARG A 475 -4.52 28.92 -9.73
CA ARG A 475 -5.98 28.86 -9.91
C ARG A 475 -6.47 27.41 -9.68
N PRO A 476 -7.36 27.15 -8.70
CA PRO A 476 -7.90 25.80 -8.48
C PRO A 476 -8.77 25.32 -9.65
N VAL A 477 -8.79 24.01 -9.89
CA VAL A 477 -9.57 23.35 -10.97
C VAL A 477 -10.42 22.22 -10.41
N TRP A 478 -11.74 22.36 -10.51
CA TRP A 478 -12.72 21.50 -9.84
C TRP A 478 -13.35 20.46 -10.79
N GLY A 479 -13.81 19.34 -10.21
CA GLY A 479 -14.71 18.38 -10.86
C GLY A 479 -14.05 17.36 -11.80
N ASP A 480 -14.91 16.51 -12.38
CA ASP A 480 -14.54 15.53 -13.38
C ASP A 480 -14.01 16.20 -14.65
N ARG A 481 -13.05 15.54 -15.31
CA ARG A 481 -12.35 16.10 -16.46
C ARG A 481 -12.75 15.36 -17.74
N VAL A 482 -13.70 15.94 -18.48
CA VAL A 482 -13.88 15.62 -19.89
C VAL A 482 -12.75 16.29 -20.68
N ARG A 483 -11.93 15.48 -21.35
CA ARG A 483 -11.00 15.95 -22.36
C ARG A 483 -11.59 15.62 -23.73
N THR A 484 -11.95 16.65 -24.47
CA THR A 484 -12.15 16.55 -25.91
C THR A 484 -10.80 16.81 -26.58
N PRO A 485 -10.20 15.85 -27.29
CA PRO A 485 -9.00 16.10 -28.08
C PRO A 485 -9.24 17.19 -29.13
N SER A 486 -8.17 17.86 -29.57
CA SER A 486 -8.26 18.75 -30.74
C SER A 486 -8.75 17.95 -31.94
N PRO A 487 -9.66 18.48 -32.78
CA PRO A 487 -10.18 17.76 -33.94
C PRO A 487 -9.04 17.39 -34.89
N GLU A 488 -8.80 16.10 -35.09
CA GLU A 488 -7.93 15.60 -36.16
C GLU A 488 -8.63 15.88 -37.51
N ILE A 489 -7.92 16.50 -38.46
CA ILE A 489 -8.46 16.71 -39.81
C ILE A 489 -8.58 15.34 -40.47
N ALA A 490 -9.81 14.90 -40.72
CA ALA A 490 -10.07 13.61 -41.35
C ALA A 490 -9.41 13.51 -42.73
N LYS A 491 -9.04 12.29 -43.11
CA LYS A 491 -8.33 11.98 -44.35
C LYS A 491 -9.05 10.90 -45.14
N ALA A 492 -8.75 10.80 -46.43
CA ALA A 492 -9.21 9.69 -47.24
C ALA A 492 -8.69 8.35 -46.69
N TRP A 493 -9.56 7.35 -46.68
CA TRP A 493 -9.32 6.07 -46.04
C TRP A 493 -9.84 4.91 -46.90
N ALA A 494 -9.00 3.90 -47.10
CA ALA A 494 -9.35 2.68 -47.85
C ALA A 494 -9.76 1.51 -46.93
N GLY A 495 -9.45 1.60 -45.63
CA GLY A 495 -9.76 0.61 -44.59
C GLY A 495 -9.14 -0.77 -44.76
N VAL A 496 -7.82 -0.78 -44.90
CA VAL A 496 -6.93 -1.94 -44.82
C VAL A 496 -5.74 -1.65 -43.90
N GLU A 497 -5.19 -2.71 -43.30
CA GLU A 497 -3.79 -2.74 -42.84
C GLU A 497 -2.99 -3.49 -43.88
N VAL A 498 -1.75 -3.06 -44.13
CA VAL A 498 -0.87 -3.66 -45.13
C VAL A 498 0.53 -3.97 -44.58
N GLN A 499 1.12 -5.05 -45.10
CA GLN A 499 2.53 -5.37 -44.96
C GLN A 499 3.29 -4.87 -46.20
N PRO A 500 4.37 -4.09 -46.05
CA PRO A 500 5.23 -3.74 -47.17
C PRO A 500 5.96 -4.98 -47.70
N VAL A 501 5.94 -5.18 -49.03
CA VAL A 501 6.66 -6.24 -49.73
C VAL A 501 7.65 -5.59 -50.70
N THR A 502 8.91 -5.55 -50.30
CA THR A 502 10.04 -5.08 -51.12
C THR A 502 10.34 -6.04 -52.28
N ALA A 503 11.16 -5.60 -53.24
CA ALA A 503 11.67 -6.46 -54.30
C ALA A 503 12.61 -7.59 -53.80
N SER A 504 13.25 -7.43 -52.63
CA SER A 504 13.97 -8.51 -51.93
C SER A 504 12.99 -9.57 -51.46
N LEU A 505 12.03 -9.19 -50.60
CA LEU A 505 11.06 -10.09 -50.00
C LEU A 505 10.15 -10.75 -51.06
N ALA A 506 9.80 -10.03 -52.12
CA ALA A 506 9.05 -10.58 -53.24
C ALA A 506 9.78 -11.76 -53.90
N ARG A 507 11.09 -11.65 -54.16
CA ARG A 507 11.89 -12.74 -54.75
C ARG A 507 12.00 -13.95 -53.82
N GLU A 508 12.20 -13.71 -52.53
CA GLU A 508 12.26 -14.77 -51.51
C GLU A 508 10.95 -15.55 -51.39
N LEU A 509 9.83 -14.82 -51.32
CA LEU A 509 8.47 -15.38 -51.28
C LEU A 509 7.94 -15.83 -52.65
N LYS A 510 8.76 -15.73 -53.71
CA LYS A 510 8.39 -16.04 -55.12
C LYS A 510 7.14 -15.31 -55.61
N LEU A 511 6.91 -14.10 -55.10
CA LEU A 511 5.84 -13.21 -55.51
C LEU A 511 6.22 -12.49 -56.82
N PRO A 512 5.25 -12.25 -57.72
CA PRO A 512 5.48 -11.62 -59.03
C PRO A 512 5.95 -10.16 -59.00
N GLY A 513 5.93 -9.47 -57.85
CA GLY A 513 6.35 -8.08 -57.75
C GLY A 513 6.38 -7.55 -56.31
N ALA A 514 6.87 -6.33 -56.16
CA ALA A 514 6.80 -5.55 -54.91
C ALA A 514 5.43 -4.87 -54.79
N GLY A 515 5.04 -4.49 -53.56
CA GLY A 515 3.78 -3.81 -53.29
C GLY A 515 3.37 -3.88 -51.81
N PHE A 516 2.10 -3.62 -51.51
CA PHE A 516 1.57 -3.63 -50.15
C PHE A 516 0.53 -4.75 -49.99
N ARG A 517 0.87 -5.79 -49.23
CA ARG A 517 0.02 -6.96 -49.03
C ARG A 517 -1.02 -6.68 -47.96
N ILE A 518 -2.31 -6.83 -48.26
CA ILE A 518 -3.38 -6.67 -47.27
C ILE A 518 -3.23 -7.73 -46.17
N THR A 519 -2.94 -7.29 -44.95
CA THR A 519 -2.90 -8.16 -43.75
C THR A 519 -4.22 -8.12 -42.99
N ARG A 520 -4.93 -7.00 -43.05
CA ARG A 520 -6.27 -6.86 -42.46
C ARG A 520 -7.16 -6.04 -43.36
N LEU A 521 -8.42 -6.43 -43.41
CA LEU A 521 -9.48 -5.75 -44.13
C LEU A 521 -10.57 -5.37 -43.12
N TYR A 522 -10.89 -4.09 -43.02
CA TYR A 522 -11.87 -3.61 -42.04
C TYR A 522 -13.31 -3.83 -42.56
N PRO A 523 -14.24 -4.38 -41.76
CA PRO A 523 -15.65 -4.52 -42.16
C PRO A 523 -16.27 -3.18 -42.55
N GLY A 524 -17.02 -3.15 -43.65
CA GLY A 524 -17.64 -1.93 -44.18
C GLY A 524 -16.66 -0.92 -44.81
N SER A 525 -15.38 -1.24 -44.98
CA SER A 525 -14.42 -0.34 -45.62
C SER A 525 -14.58 -0.26 -47.14
N PRO A 526 -14.08 0.80 -47.79
CA PRO A 526 -14.08 0.93 -49.25
C PRO A 526 -13.45 -0.25 -50.00
N LEU A 527 -12.28 -0.73 -49.58
CA LEU A 527 -11.66 -1.90 -50.23
C LEU A 527 -12.42 -3.20 -49.94
N ALA A 528 -13.09 -3.32 -48.80
CA ALA A 528 -13.93 -4.48 -48.51
C ALA A 528 -15.17 -4.50 -49.42
N ALA A 529 -15.82 -3.35 -49.59
CA ALA A 529 -16.94 -3.18 -50.51
C ALA A 529 -16.54 -3.43 -51.98
N ALA A 530 -15.31 -3.05 -52.35
CA ALA A 530 -14.74 -3.30 -53.68
C ALA A 530 -14.29 -4.76 -53.93
N GLY A 531 -14.43 -5.67 -52.95
CA GLY A 531 -14.11 -7.10 -53.12
C GLY A 531 -12.64 -7.48 -52.96
N ALA A 532 -11.82 -6.62 -52.35
CA ALA A 532 -10.48 -6.97 -51.91
C ALA A 532 -10.52 -8.03 -50.78
N ARG A 533 -9.41 -8.72 -50.56
CA ARG A 533 -9.27 -9.80 -49.57
C ARG A 533 -7.94 -9.70 -48.84
N VAL A 534 -7.91 -10.20 -47.60
CA VAL A 534 -6.65 -10.44 -46.89
C VAL A 534 -5.79 -11.39 -47.72
N GLY A 535 -4.54 -11.01 -47.96
CA GLY A 535 -3.60 -11.71 -48.81
C GLY A 535 -3.31 -11.03 -50.16
N ASP A 536 -4.22 -10.20 -50.69
CA ASP A 536 -4.02 -9.48 -51.95
C ASP A 536 -2.82 -8.52 -51.87
N LEU A 537 -2.00 -8.49 -52.92
CA LEU A 537 -0.84 -7.60 -53.02
C LEU A 537 -1.18 -6.36 -53.86
N LEU A 538 -1.35 -5.20 -53.22
CA LEU A 538 -1.65 -3.93 -53.90
C LEU A 538 -0.38 -3.39 -54.58
N THR A 539 -0.43 -3.12 -55.88
CA THR A 539 0.74 -2.74 -56.70
C THR A 539 0.65 -1.34 -57.30
N ALA A 540 -0.54 -0.78 -57.51
CA ALA A 540 -0.73 0.60 -57.99
C ALA A 540 -2.02 1.23 -57.45
N LEU A 541 -2.06 2.57 -57.46
CA LEU A 541 -3.26 3.38 -57.20
C LEU A 541 -3.44 4.39 -58.35
N ASP A 542 -4.57 4.33 -59.04
CA ASP A 542 -4.91 5.15 -60.21
C ASP A 542 -3.87 5.05 -61.34
N GLY A 543 -3.32 3.85 -61.53
CA GLY A 543 -2.24 3.56 -62.49
C GLY A 543 -0.83 3.87 -61.98
N GLU A 544 -0.68 4.67 -60.93
CA GLU A 544 0.63 5.02 -60.35
C GLU A 544 1.16 3.91 -59.43
N PRO A 545 2.39 3.39 -59.65
CA PRO A 545 2.95 2.30 -58.85
C PRO A 545 3.12 2.65 -57.36
N LEU A 546 2.68 1.73 -56.49
CA LEU A 546 2.86 1.85 -55.04
C LEU A 546 4.29 1.47 -54.65
N THR A 547 5.14 2.49 -54.45
CA THR A 547 6.56 2.30 -54.11
C THR A 547 6.73 1.86 -52.65
N VAL A 548 7.51 0.80 -52.43
CA VAL A 548 7.85 0.26 -51.11
C VAL A 548 9.29 0.68 -50.74
N PRO A 549 9.50 1.64 -49.82
CA PRO A 549 10.84 2.15 -49.51
C PRO A 549 11.64 1.21 -48.59
N ASN A 550 10.96 0.43 -47.74
CA ASN A 550 11.56 -0.55 -46.82
C ASN A 550 10.50 -1.56 -46.35
N GLU A 551 10.92 -2.57 -45.59
CA GLU A 551 10.06 -3.66 -45.10
C GLU A 551 9.34 -3.32 -43.77
N THR A 552 9.66 -2.18 -43.14
CA THR A 552 9.23 -1.84 -41.77
C THR A 552 8.14 -0.77 -41.68
N SER A 553 7.91 0.02 -42.73
CA SER A 553 6.90 1.10 -42.75
C SER A 553 5.86 0.92 -43.86
N ALA A 554 4.59 0.86 -43.46
CA ALA A 554 3.42 0.95 -44.34
C ALA A 554 3.03 2.40 -44.68
N ASP A 555 3.76 3.40 -44.16
CA ASP A 555 3.33 4.81 -44.22
C ASP A 555 3.26 5.34 -45.65
N ALA A 556 4.11 4.85 -46.57
CA ALA A 556 4.06 5.24 -47.98
C ALA A 556 2.71 4.89 -48.65
N PHE A 557 2.13 3.72 -48.35
CA PHE A 557 0.79 3.36 -48.80
C PHE A 557 -0.27 4.26 -48.17
N HIS A 558 -0.23 4.41 -46.84
CA HIS A 558 -1.22 5.22 -46.13
C HIS A 558 -1.14 6.70 -46.50
N GLN A 559 0.04 7.23 -46.83
CA GLN A 559 0.21 8.59 -47.34
C GLN A 559 -0.42 8.71 -48.73
N ARG A 560 -0.09 7.81 -49.67
CA ARG A 560 -0.63 7.84 -51.04
C ARG A 560 -2.16 7.75 -51.10
N VAL A 561 -2.79 7.08 -50.13
CA VAL A 561 -4.25 7.10 -49.92
C VAL A 561 -4.72 8.41 -49.28
N ARG A 562 -4.03 8.93 -48.25
CA ARG A 562 -4.37 10.20 -47.56
C ARG A 562 -4.17 11.46 -48.40
N ASP A 563 -3.38 11.39 -49.47
CA ASP A 563 -3.20 12.46 -50.47
C ASP A 563 -4.43 12.63 -51.39
N GLN A 564 -5.33 11.63 -51.43
CA GLN A 564 -6.57 11.67 -52.20
C GLN A 564 -7.68 12.42 -51.45
N ALA A 565 -8.70 12.86 -52.17
CA ALA A 565 -9.90 13.46 -51.58
C ALA A 565 -10.81 12.41 -50.92
N ILE A 566 -11.47 12.78 -49.81
CA ILE A 566 -12.57 12.00 -49.24
C ILE A 566 -13.71 11.96 -50.27
N GLY A 567 -14.27 10.79 -50.53
CA GLY A 567 -15.27 10.55 -51.57
C GLY A 567 -14.70 10.35 -52.97
N ALA A 568 -13.37 10.42 -53.18
CA ALA A 568 -12.77 10.12 -54.47
C ALA A 568 -12.98 8.66 -54.87
N GLN A 569 -13.39 8.42 -56.12
CA GLN A 569 -13.31 7.10 -56.73
C GLN A 569 -11.89 6.87 -57.23
N VAL A 570 -11.27 5.79 -56.78
CA VAL A 570 -9.90 5.41 -57.13
C VAL A 570 -9.85 3.93 -57.53
N GLU A 571 -8.90 3.56 -58.38
CA GLU A 571 -8.68 2.17 -58.77
C GLU A 571 -7.38 1.64 -58.16
N PHE A 572 -7.49 0.61 -57.33
CA PHE A 572 -6.34 -0.15 -56.85
C PHE A 572 -6.06 -1.32 -57.81
N ALA A 573 -4.85 -1.36 -58.37
CA ALA A 573 -4.35 -2.56 -59.03
C ALA A 573 -3.74 -3.50 -57.99
N ALA A 574 -4.02 -4.80 -58.10
CA ALA A 574 -3.56 -5.79 -57.15
C ALA A 574 -3.23 -7.14 -57.81
N LEU A 575 -2.54 -8.00 -57.08
CA LEU A 575 -2.26 -9.38 -57.47
C LEU A 575 -2.85 -10.33 -56.41
N ARG A 576 -3.69 -11.27 -56.84
CA ARG A 576 -4.31 -12.33 -56.02
C ARG A 576 -3.88 -13.66 -56.61
N ASP A 577 -3.18 -14.49 -55.83
CA ASP A 577 -2.63 -15.77 -56.29
C ASP A 577 -1.81 -15.66 -57.60
N GLY A 578 -1.11 -14.53 -57.75
CA GLY A 578 -0.32 -14.18 -58.94
C GLY A 578 -1.12 -13.59 -60.11
N GLN A 579 -2.46 -13.60 -60.06
CA GLN A 579 -3.32 -13.07 -61.11
C GLN A 579 -3.67 -11.59 -60.90
N PRO A 580 -3.66 -10.74 -61.95
CA PRO A 580 -4.12 -9.35 -61.86
C PRO A 580 -5.56 -9.22 -61.40
N GLN A 581 -5.81 -8.27 -60.50
CA GLN A 581 -7.11 -7.82 -60.02
C GLN A 581 -7.16 -6.28 -60.05
N ARG A 582 -8.36 -5.72 -60.15
CA ARG A 582 -8.62 -4.27 -60.04
C ARG A 582 -9.78 -4.06 -59.07
N PHE A 583 -9.64 -3.11 -58.15
CA PHE A 583 -10.67 -2.77 -57.17
C PHE A 583 -10.99 -1.28 -57.29
N ALA A 584 -12.14 -0.95 -57.86
CA ALA A 584 -12.67 0.40 -57.86
C ALA A 584 -13.33 0.69 -56.49
N ALA A 585 -12.77 1.63 -55.74
CA ALA A 585 -13.20 1.96 -54.38
C ALA A 585 -13.50 3.46 -54.26
N THR A 586 -14.60 3.80 -53.57
CA THR A 586 -14.88 5.20 -53.18
C THR A 586 -14.28 5.43 -51.80
N LEU A 587 -13.20 6.23 -51.70
CA LEU A 587 -12.48 6.43 -50.45
C LEU A 587 -13.36 7.10 -49.40
N GLY A 588 -13.40 6.51 -48.21
CA GLY A 588 -14.20 7.00 -47.09
C GLY A 588 -13.46 8.05 -46.26
N GLU A 589 -14.18 8.65 -45.32
CA GLU A 589 -13.57 9.41 -44.23
C GLU A 589 -12.85 8.46 -43.27
N SER A 590 -11.65 8.83 -42.82
CA SER A 590 -10.89 8.07 -41.84
C SER A 590 -11.62 8.01 -40.49
N PRO A 591 -11.90 6.81 -39.92
CA PRO A 591 -12.44 6.70 -38.58
C PRO A 591 -11.54 7.37 -37.55
N VAL A 592 -12.14 8.00 -36.53
CA VAL A 592 -11.41 8.69 -35.46
C VAL A 592 -10.47 7.72 -34.74
N ASN A 593 -9.20 8.08 -34.67
CA ASN A 593 -8.17 7.34 -33.94
C ASN A 593 -8.43 7.36 -32.43
N THR A 594 -7.89 6.39 -31.70
CA THR A 594 -8.03 6.33 -30.23
C THR A 594 -7.59 7.62 -29.52
N SER A 595 -6.59 8.32 -30.07
CA SER A 595 -6.11 9.64 -29.63
C SER A 595 -7.12 10.78 -29.74
N GLY A 596 -8.09 10.67 -30.66
CA GLY A 596 -9.07 11.70 -31.00
C GLY A 596 -10.42 11.54 -30.30
N LEU A 597 -10.64 10.45 -29.55
CA LEU A 597 -11.90 10.17 -28.83
C LEU A 597 -11.98 10.96 -27.52
N ARG A 598 -13.19 11.37 -27.10
CA ARG A 598 -13.36 12.03 -25.79
C ARG A 598 -12.97 11.06 -24.67
N THR A 599 -12.25 11.57 -23.67
CA THR A 599 -11.97 10.84 -22.42
C THR A 599 -12.61 11.55 -21.24
N LEU A 600 -12.94 10.79 -20.20
CA LEU A 600 -13.52 11.25 -18.94
C LEU A 600 -12.78 10.59 -17.78
N ALA A 601 -12.19 11.41 -16.91
CA ALA A 601 -11.83 10.98 -15.56
C ALA A 601 -13.08 11.14 -14.67
N LEU A 602 -13.76 10.04 -14.34
CA LEU A 602 -14.99 10.04 -13.54
C LEU A 602 -14.65 9.71 -12.08
N GLY A 603 -14.59 10.75 -11.25
CA GLY A 603 -14.17 10.69 -9.85
C GLY A 603 -15.05 9.77 -9.01
N ARG A 604 -16.37 9.75 -9.25
CA ARG A 604 -17.30 8.84 -8.54
C ARG A 604 -16.95 7.36 -8.71
N LEU A 605 -16.48 6.94 -9.89
CA LEU A 605 -16.08 5.55 -10.14
C LEU A 605 -14.59 5.29 -9.86
N ARG A 606 -13.78 6.35 -9.71
CA ARG A 606 -12.30 6.28 -9.74
C ARG A 606 -11.79 5.55 -10.99
N ALA A 607 -12.32 5.95 -12.16
CA ALA A 607 -12.04 5.32 -13.45
C ALA A 607 -11.64 6.35 -14.53
N GLN A 608 -10.73 5.92 -15.41
CA GLN A 608 -10.40 6.59 -16.66
C GLN A 608 -11.18 5.93 -17.79
N LEU A 609 -11.98 6.73 -18.48
CA LEU A 609 -13.01 6.28 -19.41
C LEU A 609 -12.87 6.98 -20.76
N ARG A 610 -13.32 6.35 -21.83
CA ARG A 610 -13.24 6.88 -23.20
C ARG A 610 -14.41 6.39 -24.06
N GLU A 611 -14.79 7.17 -25.07
CA GLU A 611 -15.79 6.75 -26.04
C GLU A 611 -15.37 5.47 -26.79
N LEU A 612 -16.33 4.61 -27.11
CA LEU A 612 -16.09 3.39 -27.90
C LEU A 612 -15.93 3.73 -29.39
N GLY A 613 -14.68 3.68 -29.86
CA GLY A 613 -14.31 4.01 -31.24
C GLY A 613 -14.56 2.89 -32.25
N PHE A 614 -14.38 3.22 -33.54
CA PHE A 614 -14.43 2.24 -34.64
C PHE A 614 -13.38 1.13 -34.46
N TYR A 615 -12.13 1.51 -34.18
CA TYR A 615 -11.03 0.57 -34.02
C TYR A 615 -11.23 -0.34 -32.79
N ASP A 616 -11.87 0.16 -31.72
CA ASP A 616 -12.22 -0.66 -30.56
C ASP A 616 -13.25 -1.75 -30.91
N ARG A 617 -14.31 -1.40 -31.66
CA ARG A 617 -15.30 -2.35 -32.17
C ARG A 617 -14.65 -3.38 -33.10
N ALA A 618 -13.83 -2.93 -34.04
CA ALA A 618 -13.14 -3.79 -35.00
C ALA A 618 -12.10 -4.73 -34.36
N ALA A 619 -11.42 -4.31 -33.30
CA ALA A 619 -10.49 -5.15 -32.52
C ALA A 619 -11.23 -6.21 -31.70
N ARG A 620 -12.38 -5.85 -31.11
CA ARG A 620 -13.21 -6.72 -30.26
C ARG A 620 -14.25 -7.54 -31.02
N ARG A 621 -14.34 -7.38 -32.36
CA ARG A 621 -15.36 -8.00 -33.24
C ARG A 621 -16.81 -7.66 -32.84
N LEU A 622 -17.03 -6.47 -32.31
CA LEU A 622 -18.34 -5.99 -31.88
C LEU A 622 -19.18 -5.54 -33.10
N PRO A 623 -20.52 -5.58 -33.01
CA PRO A 623 -21.41 -4.96 -33.99
C PRO A 623 -21.06 -3.49 -34.26
N ALA A 624 -21.30 -3.02 -35.50
CA ALA A 624 -20.95 -1.66 -35.90
C ALA A 624 -21.73 -0.58 -35.12
N ASP A 625 -22.94 -0.92 -34.69
CA ASP A 625 -23.87 -0.14 -33.87
C ASP A 625 -23.69 -0.36 -32.35
N GLN A 626 -22.76 -1.22 -31.92
CA GLN A 626 -22.47 -1.43 -30.51
C GLN A 626 -22.06 -0.11 -29.84
N ALA A 627 -22.89 0.37 -28.93
CA ALA A 627 -22.65 1.54 -28.11
C ALA A 627 -22.03 1.17 -26.75
N GLY A 628 -21.54 2.16 -26.01
CA GLY A 628 -20.95 1.97 -24.68
C GLY A 628 -19.70 2.82 -24.45
N VAL A 629 -19.11 2.66 -23.26
CA VAL A 629 -17.91 3.41 -22.83
C VAL A 629 -16.78 2.43 -22.53
N VAL A 630 -15.60 2.67 -23.10
CA VAL A 630 -14.39 1.89 -22.84
C VAL A 630 -13.76 2.33 -21.52
N VAL A 631 -13.36 1.36 -20.71
CA VAL A 631 -12.55 1.56 -19.52
C VAL A 631 -11.08 1.49 -19.92
N ASP A 632 -10.38 2.63 -19.91
CA ASP A 632 -8.93 2.65 -20.16
C ASP A 632 -8.14 2.32 -18.88
N GLY A 633 -8.70 2.58 -17.68
CA GLY A 633 -8.10 2.19 -16.40
C GLY A 633 -9.00 2.41 -15.18
N VAL A 634 -8.71 1.72 -14.08
CA VAL A 634 -9.42 1.82 -12.79
C VAL A 634 -8.45 1.87 -11.62
N GLU A 635 -8.85 2.54 -10.55
CA GLU A 635 -8.17 2.53 -9.25
C GLU A 635 -8.54 1.24 -8.48
N PRO A 636 -7.60 0.35 -8.09
CA PRO A 636 -7.94 -0.98 -7.58
C PRO A 636 -8.80 -1.01 -6.31
N GLY A 637 -8.58 -0.10 -5.36
CA GLY A 637 -9.45 0.08 -4.18
C GLY A 637 -10.60 1.07 -4.40
N GLY A 638 -10.71 1.67 -5.59
CA GLY A 638 -11.80 2.56 -5.95
C GLY A 638 -13.09 1.79 -6.28
N PRO A 639 -14.25 2.46 -6.35
CA PRO A 639 -15.54 1.77 -6.51
C PRO A 639 -15.61 0.86 -7.74
N ALA A 640 -15.05 1.28 -8.87
CA ALA A 640 -14.94 0.44 -10.06
C ALA A 640 -14.03 -0.79 -9.86
N GLY A 641 -12.88 -0.62 -9.20
CA GLY A 641 -11.94 -1.71 -8.91
C GLY A 641 -12.52 -2.74 -7.94
N LEU A 642 -13.20 -2.29 -6.89
CA LEU A 642 -13.93 -3.14 -5.94
C LEU A 642 -15.09 -3.89 -6.59
N ALA A 643 -15.74 -3.32 -7.60
CA ALA A 643 -16.72 -3.99 -8.46
C ALA A 643 -16.09 -4.93 -9.51
N HIS A 644 -14.77 -5.10 -9.52
CA HIS A 644 -14.01 -5.91 -10.48
C HIS A 644 -14.10 -5.44 -11.95
N LEU A 645 -14.35 -4.15 -12.18
CA LEU A 645 -14.16 -3.52 -13.49
C LEU A 645 -12.67 -3.55 -13.86
N ALA A 646 -12.33 -3.69 -15.14
CA ALA A 646 -10.95 -3.79 -15.61
C ALA A 646 -10.69 -2.96 -16.87
N GLY A 647 -9.42 -2.59 -17.08
CA GLY A 647 -8.99 -1.97 -18.33
C GLY A 647 -9.32 -2.86 -19.54
N GLY A 648 -9.94 -2.28 -20.57
CA GLY A 648 -10.39 -2.94 -21.78
C GLY A 648 -11.88 -3.30 -21.81
N ASP A 649 -12.57 -3.30 -20.67
CA ASP A 649 -14.02 -3.49 -20.56
C ASP A 649 -14.80 -2.41 -21.31
N VAL A 650 -16.00 -2.76 -21.80
CA VAL A 650 -16.96 -1.80 -22.36
C VAL A 650 -18.21 -1.77 -21.49
N ILE A 651 -18.46 -0.66 -20.79
CA ILE A 651 -19.69 -0.45 -20.00
C ILE A 651 -20.86 -0.23 -20.96
N VAL A 652 -21.90 -1.05 -20.83
CA VAL A 652 -23.11 -1.00 -21.67
C VAL A 652 -24.39 -0.75 -20.87
N ALA A 653 -24.40 -0.96 -19.55
CA ALA A 653 -25.48 -0.49 -18.68
C ALA A 653 -25.03 -0.24 -17.23
N VAL A 654 -25.68 0.72 -16.55
CA VAL A 654 -25.55 0.98 -15.09
C VAL A 654 -26.96 1.07 -14.50
N GLY A 655 -27.24 0.34 -13.41
CA GLY A 655 -28.54 0.40 -12.73
C GLY A 655 -29.73 0.07 -13.63
N GLY A 656 -29.53 -0.77 -14.64
CA GLY A 656 -30.54 -1.10 -15.67
C GLY A 656 -30.70 -0.07 -16.78
N ARG A 657 -30.03 1.09 -16.72
CA ARG A 657 -30.00 2.09 -17.81
C ARG A 657 -28.92 1.76 -18.83
N VAL A 658 -29.27 1.81 -20.12
CA VAL A 658 -28.32 1.64 -21.23
C VAL A 658 -27.33 2.80 -21.30
N VAL A 659 -26.04 2.48 -21.38
CA VAL A 659 -24.95 3.43 -21.61
C VAL A 659 -24.60 3.43 -23.09
N ARG A 660 -24.62 4.61 -23.71
CA ARG A 660 -24.30 4.78 -25.14
C ARG A 660 -22.95 5.46 -25.36
N ASP A 661 -22.62 6.38 -24.47
CA ASP A 661 -21.53 7.36 -24.53
C ASP A 661 -21.16 7.82 -23.11
N LEU A 662 -20.20 8.75 -22.99
CA LEU A 662 -19.74 9.28 -21.71
C LEU A 662 -20.83 10.03 -20.94
N ASP A 663 -21.71 10.75 -21.63
CA ASP A 663 -22.70 11.63 -21.01
C ASP A 663 -23.88 10.82 -20.45
N SER A 664 -24.33 9.79 -21.19
CA SER A 664 -25.29 8.79 -20.71
C SER A 664 -24.74 7.90 -19.60
N LEU A 665 -23.42 7.64 -19.55
CA LEU A 665 -22.79 6.97 -18.42
C LEU A 665 -22.89 7.80 -17.13
N VAL A 666 -22.54 9.09 -17.18
CA VAL A 666 -22.65 9.99 -16.02
C VAL A 666 -24.10 10.06 -15.53
N ALA A 667 -25.05 10.29 -16.46
CA ALA A 667 -26.47 10.34 -16.13
C ALA A 667 -26.99 9.01 -15.53
N ALA A 668 -26.51 7.86 -16.02
CA ALA A 668 -26.91 6.56 -15.48
C ALA A 668 -26.35 6.30 -14.07
N VAL A 669 -25.12 6.73 -13.78
CA VAL A 669 -24.54 6.67 -12.42
C VAL A 669 -25.29 7.59 -11.47
N ASP A 670 -25.49 8.86 -11.80
CA ASP A 670 -26.19 9.82 -10.93
C ASP A 670 -27.63 9.39 -10.64
N ALA A 671 -28.35 8.89 -11.65
CA ALA A 671 -29.74 8.44 -11.46
C ALA A 671 -29.83 7.11 -10.68
N ALA A 672 -28.89 6.17 -10.86
CA ALA A 672 -28.83 4.97 -10.04
C ALA A 672 -28.62 5.30 -8.54
N LEU A 673 -27.86 6.35 -8.24
CA LEU A 673 -27.67 6.86 -6.87
C LEU A 673 -28.94 7.51 -6.30
N ALA A 674 -29.75 8.17 -7.11
CA ALA A 674 -31.00 8.81 -6.69
C ALA A 674 -32.13 7.81 -6.36
N GLU A 675 -32.21 6.66 -7.05
CA GLU A 675 -33.40 5.78 -7.02
C GLU A 675 -33.47 4.77 -5.85
N GLY A 676 -32.61 4.92 -4.85
CA GLY A 676 -32.88 4.57 -3.44
C GLY A 676 -33.04 3.12 -2.97
N ASN A 677 -33.46 2.16 -3.80
CA ASN A 677 -34.12 0.94 -3.30
C ASN A 677 -33.23 -0.32 -3.11
N GLY A 678 -31.90 -0.19 -3.06
CA GLY A 678 -31.02 -1.35 -2.85
C GLY A 678 -29.56 -0.99 -2.57
N SER A 679 -28.84 -1.87 -1.86
CA SER A 679 -27.43 -1.68 -1.50
C SER A 679 -26.49 -1.75 -2.70
N VAL A 680 -26.81 -2.57 -3.71
CA VAL A 680 -25.99 -2.74 -4.93
C VAL A 680 -26.60 -2.06 -6.16
N ILE A 681 -25.73 -1.63 -7.07
CA ILE A 681 -26.04 -1.10 -8.40
C ILE A 681 -25.42 -2.07 -9.43
N PRO A 682 -26.22 -2.76 -10.26
CA PRO A 682 -25.69 -3.66 -11.26
C PRO A 682 -25.06 -2.88 -12.43
N LEU A 683 -23.90 -3.36 -12.89
CA LEU A 683 -23.16 -2.84 -14.02
C LEU A 683 -23.05 -3.94 -15.08
N GLN A 684 -23.47 -3.69 -16.31
CA GLN A 684 -23.26 -4.62 -17.42
C GLN A 684 -22.06 -4.17 -18.25
N VAL A 685 -21.13 -5.10 -18.48
CA VAL A 685 -19.90 -4.87 -19.23
C VAL A 685 -19.67 -5.95 -20.28
N ILE A 686 -19.13 -5.57 -21.43
CA ILE A 686 -18.59 -6.53 -22.40
C ILE A 686 -17.11 -6.73 -22.10
N ARG A 687 -16.71 -7.97 -21.81
CA ARG A 687 -15.33 -8.39 -21.57
C ARG A 687 -14.98 -9.55 -22.52
N GLY A 688 -14.07 -9.31 -23.45
CA GLY A 688 -13.73 -10.29 -24.49
C GLY A 688 -14.91 -10.50 -25.45
N GLN A 689 -15.57 -11.66 -25.36
CA GLN A 689 -16.80 -11.99 -26.12
C GLN A 689 -18.01 -12.24 -25.20
N GLU A 690 -17.87 -11.98 -23.90
CA GLU A 690 -18.92 -12.21 -22.90
C GLU A 690 -19.52 -10.88 -22.45
N THR A 691 -20.82 -10.87 -22.17
CA THR A 691 -21.44 -9.84 -21.33
C THR A 691 -21.46 -10.33 -19.88
N ARG A 692 -20.93 -9.53 -18.96
CA ARG A 692 -20.85 -9.85 -17.53
C ARG A 692 -21.65 -8.83 -16.73
N VAL A 693 -22.27 -9.28 -15.65
CA VAL A 693 -22.87 -8.42 -14.62
C VAL A 693 -21.87 -8.31 -13.47
N LEU A 694 -21.51 -7.07 -13.15
CA LEU A 694 -20.72 -6.69 -11.98
C LEU A 694 -21.62 -5.93 -11.00
N TYR A 695 -21.22 -5.81 -9.74
CA TYR A 695 -21.98 -5.13 -8.70
C TYR A 695 -21.15 -4.03 -8.05
N LEU A 696 -21.66 -2.80 -8.07
CA LEU A 696 -21.15 -1.66 -7.31
C LEU A 696 -21.95 -1.55 -6.02
N GLU A 697 -21.33 -1.65 -4.84
CA GLU A 697 -22.03 -1.25 -3.62
C GLU A 697 -22.26 0.27 -3.63
N ARG A 698 -23.49 0.70 -3.35
CA ARG A 698 -23.94 2.09 -3.35
C ARG A 698 -23.11 2.93 -2.37
N TYR A 699 -22.73 2.37 -1.22
CA TYR A 699 -21.95 3.10 -0.22
C TYR A 699 -20.54 3.48 -0.73
N TRP A 700 -19.92 2.68 -1.59
CA TRP A 700 -18.64 3.03 -2.25
C TRP A 700 -18.73 4.33 -3.07
N LEU A 701 -19.92 4.67 -3.56
CA LEU A 701 -20.18 5.83 -4.42
C LEU A 701 -20.73 7.05 -3.66
N THR A 702 -21.22 6.87 -2.43
CA THR A 702 -21.86 7.92 -1.63
C THR A 702 -21.08 8.38 -0.41
N GLU A 703 -20.22 7.53 0.16
CA GLU A 703 -19.31 7.96 1.22
C GLU A 703 -18.21 8.83 0.62
N ALA A 704 -18.30 10.14 0.84
CA ALA A 704 -17.11 10.98 0.92
C ALA A 704 -16.30 10.57 2.17
N PRO A 705 -14.96 10.70 2.15
CA PRO A 705 -14.10 10.39 3.31
C PRO A 705 -14.35 11.32 4.51
#